data_AF-A0A562IT03-F1
#
_entry.id   AF-A0A562IT03-F1
#
_cell.length_a   1.000
_cell.length_b   1.000
_cell.length_c   1.000
_cell.angle_alpha   90.00
_cell.angle_beta   90.00
_cell.angle_gamma   90.00
#
_symmetry.space_group_name_H-M   'P 1'
#
loop_
_entity.id
_entity.type
_entity.pdbx_description
1 polymer ?
#
loop_
_entity_poly.entity_id
_entity_poly.type
_entity_poly.pdbx_seq_one_letter_code
_entity_poly.pdbx_strand_id
1 'polypeptide(L)'
;MHVGSNSTHTNRAGRRRVAVRTGVVAVAAALVTTGGTTAALAAPATPIGDRAQAELSADQLAQVQAAVAAQGSAGLPASGPASFFLQLDTPATSQVYADALASGSAAQAADAARAAKPEVEAAAADVVGELPATVPEAEVLYTASTVVTGVAVAADAADQAALGTLPGVTAVLPITPKTISNTGAARVVDAVAAWQDLGNTGAGVSVGIIDTGIDYTHADFGGSGDVAQFAALQAAEAAPAPAGVYPNAKVVGGHDFVGDDYNADPSSPDYQPVARPDDNPLDCNGHGTHVAGTAAGYGVTADGATYRGGYGDGFDAGSLRIGPGMAPDAELYALKVFGCEGSTDVTVQAIEWAMDPNGDGSIDDHLDVVNLSLGSDYGLADDADAMVANEAMARGMLVVMSAGNAGDSYDIGGSPGNAPRGIGVAASNDGYGVFDGWQVVSGGGPEGVRPGLRSVSYSDLDESGAVKPDVTGPVVLPEAGDDPTGCASWSGDYSGEIVLIEAAGFACGSVAKGGNARDHGAIGFMIIGDDDLLETGITGVPQIPGILTTATDGAALADAVVAGPVTVTFGPSLKDAATVDDPAQVDLLASFSSRSSRQANGLKPDVSAPGVTLYSAAVGTGTQGVSESGTSMAAPTTSGVTALVRAAHPDWTTEEVKADLMNTAVHDVHTADGTVYGPNRQGAGRIDAKAALDNQVLAYANAGSGVVSASFGVVEAVDPKVVQNRQVTVSNKSDRTVRYRLAYEALAQQPGVSYRVEPSVVAVAPNTKTVVNVVMTVTRDQLRKVADPTVVTDDGRQFLGEASGRVVLTPGTGGAPTLRVPVHANAKPASNLVAQDRQPGKTIALVGRGVANGTLGDPTAYTSLGSAFERLGASPQLPRCTTEARADCYKSELERSVDLAQVGVASDVAVSPQDPWLYVGVSAHGKYTSPETAVNYGVYLDATGDGAWDYQVTTYRIADYDAPLVVVTDRAYNLLPRGNPWIGYLNVADGTIDTNAFDSDVQLLSAPLSVMPLVTGRVSLGVQSTSAYGTVDDLGTVTGPDGGAELAGERMSFDPLHPGLSFTAAGGPAVLVPVTGGSTISVTQDPAAYAQDTAVGGPKGAMVVLQHNGSTGPGRTQFVPVGERPAAP
;
A
#
# COMPACT_ATOMS: atom_id res chain seq x y z
N MET A 1 54.00 42.67 18.16
CA MET A 1 53.88 44.12 18.46
C MET A 1 52.40 44.36 18.77
N HIS A 2 51.98 44.93 19.91
CA HIS A 2 52.06 46.37 20.29
C HIS A 2 51.35 47.27 19.24
N VAL A 3 50.33 48.12 19.51
CA VAL A 3 49.42 48.49 20.64
C VAL A 3 48.14 49.10 19.99
N GLY A 4 46.90 49.12 20.50
CA GLY A 4 46.28 48.61 21.74
C GLY A 4 45.32 49.63 22.41
N SER A 5 44.20 49.18 23.03
CA SER A 5 43.15 49.97 23.74
C SER A 5 42.20 50.85 22.86
N ASN A 6 40.97 51.24 23.24
CA ASN A 6 40.20 51.06 24.50
C ASN A 6 38.65 51.24 24.34
N SER A 7 37.85 50.63 25.24
CA SER A 7 36.54 51.06 25.87
C SER A 7 35.50 51.97 25.15
N THR A 8 34.16 51.85 25.27
CA THR A 8 33.23 50.99 26.07
C THR A 8 31.73 51.18 25.65
N HIS A 9 30.91 50.11 25.75
CA HIS A 9 29.44 49.98 26.02
C HIS A 9 28.41 51.05 25.59
N THR A 10 27.21 50.68 25.08
CA THR A 10 26.07 50.11 25.87
C THR A 10 25.32 48.91 25.24
N ASN A 11 24.34 48.37 25.99
CA ASN A 11 23.48 47.19 25.69
C ASN A 11 22.44 47.48 24.58
N ARG A 12 21.70 46.51 23.99
CA ARG A 12 21.07 45.30 24.59
C ARG A 12 20.58 44.30 23.51
N ALA A 13 20.52 43.00 23.87
CA ALA A 13 19.82 41.88 23.21
C ALA A 13 20.14 41.57 21.72
N GLY A 14 20.40 40.30 21.39
CA GLY A 14 20.76 39.90 20.03
C GLY A 14 20.33 38.48 19.66
N ARG A 15 20.04 38.29 18.36
CA ARG A 15 19.70 37.00 17.71
C ARG A 15 20.82 35.96 17.92
N ARG A 16 20.47 34.69 18.07
CA ARG A 16 21.41 33.57 17.88
C ARG A 16 21.22 32.99 16.48
N ARG A 17 22.30 32.92 15.70
CA ARG A 17 22.39 32.09 14.49
C ARG A 17 22.90 30.70 14.90
N VAL A 18 22.35 29.66 14.28
CA VAL A 18 22.94 28.30 14.31
C VAL A 18 24.26 28.32 13.53
N ALA A 19 25.23 27.50 13.94
CA ALA A 19 26.53 27.40 13.30
C ALA A 19 26.74 26.01 12.72
N VAL A 20 26.93 25.94 11.40
CA VAL A 20 27.26 24.70 10.68
C VAL A 20 28.51 24.06 11.29
N ARG A 21 28.43 22.76 11.57
CA ARG A 21 29.58 21.92 11.95
C ARG A 21 29.76 20.81 10.92
N THR A 22 30.79 20.95 10.09
CA THR A 22 31.26 19.86 9.22
C THR A 22 31.77 18.70 10.07
N GLY A 23 31.01 17.60 10.12
CA GLY A 23 31.41 16.36 10.78
C GLY A 23 32.33 15.55 9.87
N VAL A 24 33.61 15.42 10.25
CA VAL A 24 34.53 14.49 9.57
C VAL A 24 34.31 13.09 10.15
N VAL A 25 33.87 12.14 9.32
CA VAL A 25 33.68 10.74 9.71
C VAL A 25 35.04 10.11 10.05
N ALA A 26 35.31 9.92 11.35
CA ALA A 26 36.52 9.31 11.83
C ALA A 26 36.35 7.78 11.93
N VAL A 27 36.89 7.04 10.97
CA VAL A 27 36.87 5.57 10.97
C VAL A 27 37.73 5.01 12.12
N ALA A 28 37.08 4.70 13.24
CA ALA A 28 37.71 4.15 14.43
C ALA A 28 37.91 2.63 14.30
N ALA A 29 39.03 2.22 13.69
CA ALA A 29 39.40 0.80 13.54
C ALA A 29 39.78 0.16 14.89
N ALA A 30 38.78 -0.33 15.63
CA ALA A 30 38.96 -1.00 16.92
C ALA A 30 39.44 -2.45 16.74
N LEU A 31 40.74 -2.70 16.92
CA LEU A 31 41.26 -4.06 17.11
C LEU A 31 40.79 -4.63 18.46
N VAL A 32 39.72 -5.42 18.45
CA VAL A 32 39.29 -6.20 19.61
C VAL A 32 40.09 -7.50 19.65
N THR A 33 41.05 -7.60 20.58
CA THR A 33 41.80 -8.83 20.85
C THR A 33 40.90 -9.92 21.43
N THR A 34 40.96 -11.12 20.88
CA THR A 34 40.21 -12.29 21.37
C THR A 34 40.64 -12.71 22.78
N GLY A 35 39.77 -12.52 23.76
CA GLY A 35 39.94 -13.00 25.14
C GLY A 35 38.60 -12.95 25.87
N GLY A 36 38.03 -14.11 26.22
CA GLY A 36 36.64 -14.20 26.63
C GLY A 36 36.42 -14.38 28.13
N THR A 37 35.38 -13.70 28.63
CA THR A 37 34.50 -14.20 29.70
C THR A 37 33.08 -13.79 29.37
N THR A 38 32.16 -14.76 29.29
CA THR A 38 30.72 -14.49 29.11
C THR A 38 30.10 -14.01 30.41
N ALA A 39 30.32 -12.74 30.74
CA ALA A 39 29.54 -12.06 31.76
C ALA A 39 28.13 -11.83 31.19
N ALA A 40 27.14 -12.60 31.65
CA ALA A 40 25.75 -12.31 31.36
C ALA A 40 25.38 -10.99 32.06
N LEU A 41 25.26 -9.93 31.28
CA LEU A 41 24.66 -8.68 31.74
C LEU A 41 23.20 -8.99 32.06
N ALA A 42 22.85 -8.99 33.35
CA ALA A 42 21.48 -9.10 33.77
C ALA A 42 20.72 -7.87 33.26
N ALA A 43 19.69 -8.08 32.46
CA ALA A 43 18.83 -7.00 31.98
C ALA A 43 18.19 -6.27 33.18
N PRO A 44 18.01 -4.93 33.12
CA PRO A 44 17.25 -4.22 34.13
C PRO A 44 15.83 -4.78 34.15
N ALA A 45 15.36 -5.28 35.28
CA ALA A 45 14.12 -6.06 35.37
C ALA A 45 12.87 -5.22 35.68
N THR A 46 12.94 -3.90 35.50
CA THR A 46 11.84 -2.96 35.75
C THR A 46 10.73 -3.12 34.71
N PRO A 47 9.48 -2.82 35.11
CA PRO A 47 8.44 -2.28 34.22
C PRO A 47 8.99 -1.55 32.99
N ILE A 48 8.73 -2.02 31.76
CA ILE A 48 9.12 -1.30 30.55
C ILE A 48 8.05 -0.29 30.16
N GLY A 49 6.78 -0.73 30.17
CA GLY A 49 5.68 -0.05 29.49
C GLY A 49 5.60 1.42 29.87
N ASP A 50 5.79 2.28 28.87
CA ASP A 50 5.41 3.68 28.99
C ASP A 50 3.89 3.73 28.91
N ARG A 51 3.28 3.90 30.08
CA ARG A 51 1.82 3.91 30.27
C ARG A 51 1.20 5.26 29.95
N ALA A 52 1.95 6.13 29.27
CA ALA A 52 1.42 7.35 28.69
C ALA A 52 0.27 7.05 27.73
N GLN A 53 -0.63 8.03 27.63
CA GLN A 53 -1.48 8.18 26.46
C GLN A 53 -0.61 8.61 25.27
N ALA A 54 -0.93 8.16 24.05
CA ALA A 54 -0.21 8.56 22.85
C ALA A 54 -0.31 10.09 22.65
N GLU A 55 0.83 10.76 22.47
CA GLU A 55 0.90 12.21 22.23
C GLU A 55 0.65 12.52 20.75
N LEU A 56 -0.62 12.43 20.34
CA LEU A 56 -1.05 12.70 18.96
C LEU A 56 -1.18 14.21 18.67
N SER A 57 -0.94 14.60 17.41
CA SER A 57 -1.33 15.90 16.87
C SER A 57 -2.86 16.08 16.84
N ALA A 58 -3.34 17.31 16.63
CA ALA A 58 -4.76 17.59 16.47
C ALA A 58 -5.36 16.82 15.27
N ASP A 59 -4.62 16.75 14.17
CA ASP A 59 -5.06 16.11 12.93
C ASP A 59 -5.00 14.58 13.04
N GLN A 60 -3.97 14.04 13.67
CA GLN A 60 -3.88 12.62 14.04
C GLN A 60 -5.06 12.20 14.93
N LEU A 61 -5.38 13.01 15.95
CA LEU A 61 -6.55 12.78 16.81
C LEU A 61 -7.87 12.90 16.03
N ALA A 62 -7.97 13.84 15.08
CA ALA A 62 -9.14 13.99 14.22
C ALA A 62 -9.32 12.79 13.26
N GLN A 63 -8.23 12.24 12.72
CA GLN A 63 -8.25 11.00 11.92
C GLN A 63 -8.76 9.81 12.74
N VAL A 64 -8.24 9.61 13.97
CA VAL A 64 -8.76 8.56 14.88
C VAL A 64 -10.25 8.78 15.16
N GLN A 65 -10.68 10.03 15.40
CA GLN A 65 -12.10 10.33 15.67
C GLN A 65 -13.01 10.09 14.46
N ALA A 66 -12.59 10.49 13.26
CA ALA A 66 -13.36 10.30 12.03
C ALA A 66 -13.45 8.81 11.66
N ALA A 67 -12.33 8.09 11.70
CA ALA A 67 -12.28 6.68 11.36
C ALA A 67 -12.99 5.80 12.39
N VAL A 68 -12.89 6.09 13.70
CA VAL A 68 -13.64 5.31 14.71
C VAL A 68 -15.14 5.63 14.67
N ALA A 69 -15.53 6.84 14.25
CA ALA A 69 -16.94 7.13 13.91
C ALA A 69 -17.41 6.38 12.64
N ALA A 70 -16.48 5.97 11.76
CA ALA A 70 -16.73 5.11 10.60
C ALA A 70 -16.52 3.60 10.88
N GLN A 71 -15.99 3.18 12.04
CA GLN A 71 -15.76 1.77 12.41
C GLN A 71 -17.04 0.98 12.73
N GLY A 72 -18.15 1.31 12.06
CA GLY A 72 -19.28 0.41 11.88
C GLY A 72 -18.88 -0.76 10.96
N SER A 73 -18.13 -1.71 11.52
CA SER A 73 -17.42 -2.82 10.88
C SER A 73 -16.21 -2.44 10.00
N ALA A 74 -15.04 -2.94 10.39
CA ALA A 74 -13.86 -3.04 9.53
C ALA A 74 -13.68 -4.53 9.18
N GLY A 75 -14.19 -4.89 8.01
CA GLY A 75 -14.45 -6.27 7.59
C GLY A 75 -15.54 -6.28 6.52
N LEU A 76 -15.92 -7.47 6.06
CA LEU A 76 -17.19 -7.63 5.35
C LEU A 76 -18.33 -7.37 6.36
N PRO A 77 -19.23 -6.40 6.14
CA PRO A 77 -20.33 -6.15 7.08
C PRO A 77 -21.29 -7.34 7.04
N ALA A 78 -21.72 -7.93 8.16
CA ALA A 78 -22.56 -9.14 8.09
C ALA A 78 -24.05 -8.87 7.77
N SER A 79 -24.39 -7.65 7.32
CA SER A 79 -25.51 -7.38 6.41
C SER A 79 -25.26 -6.06 5.65
N GLY A 80 -25.93 -5.88 4.52
CA GLY A 80 -25.65 -4.79 3.57
C GLY A 80 -24.94 -5.30 2.31
N PRO A 81 -24.98 -4.53 1.20
CA PRO A 81 -24.58 -5.04 -0.11
C PRO A 81 -23.06 -5.13 -0.26
N ALA A 82 -22.58 -6.25 -0.78
CA ALA A 82 -21.18 -6.48 -1.12
C ALA A 82 -21.05 -7.45 -2.31
N SER A 83 -19.88 -7.39 -2.98
CA SER A 83 -19.62 -8.15 -4.20
C SER A 83 -18.66 -9.31 -3.97
N PHE A 84 -18.98 -10.48 -4.55
CA PHE A 84 -18.25 -11.73 -4.37
C PHE A 84 -17.99 -12.43 -5.70
N PHE A 85 -16.79 -12.97 -5.87
CA PHE A 85 -16.43 -13.92 -6.92
C PHE A 85 -16.55 -15.37 -6.41
N LEU A 86 -17.43 -16.15 -7.03
CA LEU A 86 -17.69 -17.56 -6.76
C LEU A 86 -16.83 -18.43 -7.70
N GLN A 87 -15.68 -18.90 -7.25
CA GLN A 87 -14.79 -19.74 -8.08
C GLN A 87 -15.31 -21.18 -8.17
N LEU A 88 -15.38 -21.78 -9.37
CA LEU A 88 -15.91 -23.14 -9.58
C LEU A 88 -14.83 -24.23 -9.69
N ASP A 89 -15.24 -25.49 -9.56
CA ASP A 89 -14.37 -26.68 -9.66
C ASP A 89 -13.98 -27.07 -11.09
N THR A 90 -14.73 -26.54 -12.06
CA THR A 90 -14.61 -26.84 -13.48
C THR A 90 -13.43 -26.06 -14.09
N PRO A 91 -12.47 -26.71 -14.79
CA PRO A 91 -11.30 -26.00 -15.33
C PRO A 91 -11.67 -24.95 -16.38
N ALA A 92 -11.14 -23.73 -16.21
CA ALA A 92 -11.31 -22.62 -17.15
C ALA A 92 -10.73 -22.96 -18.54
N THR A 93 -11.25 -22.34 -19.61
CA THR A 93 -10.85 -22.71 -20.99
C THR A 93 -9.36 -22.48 -21.23
N SER A 94 -8.76 -21.47 -20.61
CA SER A 94 -7.32 -21.19 -20.70
C SER A 94 -6.46 -22.19 -19.90
N GLN A 95 -7.02 -22.88 -18.91
CA GLN A 95 -6.36 -24.03 -18.26
C GLN A 95 -6.40 -25.26 -19.19
N VAL A 96 -7.55 -25.53 -19.82
CA VAL A 96 -7.68 -26.58 -20.84
C VAL A 96 -6.72 -26.33 -22.02
N TYR A 97 -6.59 -25.08 -22.44
CA TYR A 97 -5.59 -24.64 -23.43
C TYR A 97 -4.17 -24.99 -22.97
N ALA A 98 -3.77 -24.60 -21.76
CA ALA A 98 -2.41 -24.83 -21.25
C ALA A 98 -2.05 -26.33 -21.16
N ASP A 99 -2.97 -27.16 -20.64
CA ASP A 99 -2.76 -28.62 -20.52
C ASP A 99 -2.72 -29.32 -21.90
N ALA A 100 -3.52 -28.85 -22.86
CA ALA A 100 -3.48 -29.33 -24.23
C ALA A 100 -2.20 -28.87 -24.96
N LEU A 101 -1.75 -27.62 -24.77
CA LEU A 101 -0.51 -27.09 -25.36
C LEU A 101 0.72 -27.86 -24.85
N ALA A 102 0.73 -28.25 -23.56
CA ALA A 102 1.80 -29.06 -22.97
C ALA A 102 1.98 -30.45 -23.62
N SER A 103 1.02 -30.90 -24.44
CA SER A 103 1.05 -32.21 -25.12
C SER A 103 0.77 -32.16 -26.64
N GLY A 104 0.54 -30.98 -27.21
CA GLY A 104 0.09 -30.78 -28.59
C GLY A 104 0.68 -29.54 -29.27
N SER A 105 -0.12 -28.88 -30.10
CA SER A 105 0.20 -27.59 -30.75
C SER A 105 -0.85 -26.55 -30.39
N ALA A 106 -0.54 -25.25 -30.53
CA ALA A 106 -1.47 -24.15 -30.21
C ALA A 106 -2.86 -24.33 -30.84
N ALA A 107 -2.93 -24.67 -32.13
CA ALA A 107 -4.21 -24.95 -32.78
C ALA A 107 -5.03 -26.10 -32.14
N GLN A 108 -4.35 -27.12 -31.59
CA GLN A 108 -5.00 -28.21 -30.86
C GLN A 108 -5.38 -27.82 -29.43
N ALA A 109 -4.65 -26.87 -28.83
CA ALA A 109 -4.99 -26.28 -27.54
C ALA A 109 -6.21 -25.36 -27.64
N ALA A 110 -6.24 -24.50 -28.65
CA ALA A 110 -7.37 -23.66 -29.00
C ALA A 110 -8.63 -24.49 -29.33
N ASP A 111 -8.49 -25.56 -30.13
CA ASP A 111 -9.61 -26.46 -30.42
C ASP A 111 -10.09 -27.24 -29.18
N ALA A 112 -9.22 -27.51 -28.20
CA ALA A 112 -9.62 -28.09 -26.91
C ALA A 112 -10.32 -27.08 -26.00
N ALA A 113 -9.83 -25.84 -25.95
CA ALA A 113 -10.42 -24.75 -25.17
C ALA A 113 -11.81 -24.35 -25.71
N ARG A 114 -11.94 -24.14 -27.03
CA ARG A 114 -13.23 -23.98 -27.73
C ARG A 114 -14.20 -25.14 -27.49
N ALA A 115 -13.70 -26.38 -27.42
CA ALA A 115 -14.54 -27.54 -27.17
C ALA A 115 -14.98 -27.66 -25.70
N ALA A 116 -14.22 -27.10 -24.76
CA ALA A 116 -14.55 -27.05 -23.35
C ALA A 116 -15.49 -25.89 -22.99
N LYS A 117 -15.45 -24.75 -23.71
CA LYS A 117 -16.25 -23.55 -23.38
C LYS A 117 -17.72 -23.86 -23.04
N PRO A 118 -18.48 -24.67 -23.82
CA PRO A 118 -19.88 -24.96 -23.49
C PRO A 118 -20.11 -25.79 -22.21
N GLU A 119 -19.09 -26.48 -21.70
CA GLU A 119 -19.12 -27.19 -20.40
C GLU A 119 -18.75 -26.24 -19.25
N VAL A 120 -17.82 -25.31 -19.48
CA VAL A 120 -17.44 -24.26 -18.52
C VAL A 120 -18.56 -23.22 -18.34
N GLU A 121 -19.15 -22.76 -19.44
CA GLU A 121 -20.33 -21.87 -19.45
C GLU A 121 -21.55 -22.55 -18.81
N ALA A 122 -21.73 -23.86 -19.01
CA ALA A 122 -22.81 -24.61 -18.37
C ALA A 122 -22.62 -24.68 -16.84
N ALA A 123 -21.39 -24.89 -16.35
CA ALA A 123 -21.10 -24.87 -14.91
C ALA A 123 -21.44 -23.51 -14.28
N ALA A 124 -21.08 -22.40 -14.93
CA ALA A 124 -21.46 -21.06 -14.50
C ALA A 124 -22.99 -20.83 -14.58
N ALA A 125 -23.63 -21.28 -15.66
CA ALA A 125 -25.08 -21.13 -15.85
C ALA A 125 -25.93 -21.97 -14.88
N ASP A 126 -25.46 -23.16 -14.48
CA ASP A 126 -26.12 -24.00 -13.47
C ASP A 126 -26.05 -23.32 -12.08
N VAL A 127 -24.91 -22.71 -11.72
CA VAL A 127 -24.76 -21.89 -10.49
C VAL A 127 -25.67 -20.66 -10.52
N VAL A 128 -25.73 -19.95 -11.65
CA VAL A 128 -26.68 -18.82 -11.85
C VAL A 128 -28.14 -19.29 -11.80
N GLY A 129 -28.44 -20.53 -12.22
CA GLY A 129 -29.77 -21.12 -12.18
C GLY A 129 -30.27 -21.47 -10.76
N GLU A 130 -29.37 -21.94 -9.88
CA GLU A 130 -29.68 -22.22 -8.47
C GLU A 130 -29.55 -20.99 -7.55
N LEU A 131 -28.95 -19.89 -8.05
CA LEU A 131 -28.75 -18.64 -7.29
C LEU A 131 -30.05 -18.12 -6.66
N PRO A 132 -31.16 -17.89 -7.40
CA PRO A 132 -32.38 -17.29 -6.84
C PRO A 132 -33.16 -18.21 -5.88
N ALA A 133 -32.80 -19.50 -5.83
CA ALA A 133 -33.34 -20.45 -4.86
C ALA A 133 -32.51 -20.50 -3.56
N THR A 134 -31.26 -20.03 -3.61
CA THR A 134 -30.29 -20.07 -2.51
C THR A 134 -30.13 -18.70 -1.85
N VAL A 135 -30.00 -17.64 -2.66
CA VAL A 135 -29.88 -16.23 -2.27
C VAL A 135 -30.84 -15.40 -3.15
N PRO A 136 -32.10 -15.15 -2.72
CA PRO A 136 -33.13 -14.59 -3.59
C PRO A 136 -32.93 -13.14 -4.04
N GLU A 137 -32.05 -12.38 -3.38
CA GLU A 137 -31.74 -10.97 -3.69
C GLU A 137 -30.32 -10.79 -4.25
N ALA A 138 -29.60 -11.87 -4.59
CA ALA A 138 -28.31 -11.77 -5.27
C ALA A 138 -28.48 -11.44 -6.76
N GLU A 139 -27.78 -10.41 -7.22
CA GLU A 139 -27.69 -9.98 -8.61
C GLU A 139 -26.37 -10.47 -9.21
N VAL A 140 -26.43 -11.07 -10.40
CA VAL A 140 -25.22 -11.56 -11.10
C VAL A 140 -24.58 -10.37 -11.81
N LEU A 141 -23.37 -10.01 -11.38
CA LEU A 141 -22.55 -8.98 -12.02
C LEU A 141 -21.99 -9.50 -13.35
N TYR A 142 -21.35 -10.67 -13.32
CA TYR A 142 -20.79 -11.32 -14.52
C TYR A 142 -20.51 -12.81 -14.29
N THR A 143 -20.22 -13.53 -15.38
CA THR A 143 -19.67 -14.89 -15.34
C THR A 143 -18.28 -14.92 -15.98
N ALA A 144 -17.34 -15.59 -15.34
CA ALA A 144 -15.98 -15.81 -15.80
C ALA A 144 -15.80 -17.27 -16.25
N SER A 145 -15.01 -17.51 -17.30
CA SER A 145 -14.82 -18.84 -17.90
C SER A 145 -13.48 -19.05 -18.59
N THR A 146 -12.74 -17.97 -18.86
CA THR A 146 -11.53 -17.97 -19.67
C THR A 146 -10.30 -18.17 -18.78
N VAL A 147 -9.97 -17.23 -17.90
CA VAL A 147 -8.80 -17.27 -17.01
C VAL A 147 -9.13 -18.06 -15.74
N VAL A 148 -10.30 -17.79 -15.17
CA VAL A 148 -10.86 -18.49 -14.01
C VAL A 148 -12.35 -18.77 -14.25
N THR A 149 -12.82 -19.97 -13.90
CA THR A 149 -14.25 -20.28 -13.95
C THR A 149 -14.92 -19.74 -12.69
N GLY A 150 -15.95 -18.91 -12.87
CA GLY A 150 -16.68 -18.36 -11.73
C GLY A 150 -17.90 -17.53 -12.09
N VAL A 151 -18.61 -17.11 -11.05
CA VAL A 151 -19.74 -16.19 -11.13
C VAL A 151 -19.48 -15.06 -10.16
N ALA A 152 -19.49 -13.81 -10.62
CA ALA A 152 -19.46 -12.65 -9.75
C ALA A 152 -20.90 -12.21 -9.42
N VAL A 153 -21.16 -11.95 -8.15
CA VAL A 153 -22.48 -11.60 -7.64
C VAL A 153 -22.39 -10.45 -6.65
N ALA A 154 -23.29 -9.48 -6.78
CA ALA A 154 -23.62 -8.57 -5.70
C ALA A 154 -24.72 -9.24 -4.86
N ALA A 155 -24.53 -9.30 -3.54
CA ALA A 155 -25.48 -9.90 -2.62
C ALA A 155 -25.50 -9.11 -1.30
N ASP A 156 -26.48 -9.38 -0.43
CA ASP A 156 -26.30 -9.03 0.97
C ASP A 156 -25.15 -9.87 1.55
N ALA A 157 -24.24 -9.22 2.26
CA ALA A 157 -23.05 -9.86 2.78
C ALA A 157 -23.32 -10.93 3.86
N ALA A 158 -24.52 -10.94 4.46
CA ALA A 158 -25.00 -12.06 5.28
C ALA A 158 -25.03 -13.39 4.49
N ASP A 159 -25.29 -13.32 3.18
CA ASP A 159 -25.48 -14.50 2.33
C ASP A 159 -24.16 -15.09 1.79
N GLN A 160 -22.98 -14.56 2.15
CA GLN A 160 -21.67 -15.13 1.75
C GLN A 160 -21.57 -16.63 2.05
N ALA A 161 -22.10 -17.07 3.20
CA ALA A 161 -22.12 -18.47 3.60
C ALA A 161 -23.14 -19.32 2.79
N ALA A 162 -24.23 -18.72 2.32
CA ALA A 162 -25.23 -19.38 1.48
C ALA A 162 -24.73 -19.56 0.04
N LEU A 163 -24.06 -18.53 -0.52
CA LEU A 163 -23.39 -18.60 -1.83
C LEU A 163 -22.37 -19.75 -1.89
N GLY A 164 -21.67 -20.02 -0.78
CA GLY A 164 -20.76 -21.17 -0.66
C GLY A 164 -21.43 -22.55 -0.70
N THR A 165 -22.76 -22.65 -0.62
CA THR A 165 -23.50 -23.93 -0.71
C THR A 165 -23.96 -24.30 -2.12
N LEU A 166 -23.78 -23.40 -3.09
CA LEU A 166 -24.15 -23.63 -4.49
C LEU A 166 -23.32 -24.76 -5.12
N PRO A 167 -23.93 -25.72 -5.85
CA PRO A 167 -23.21 -26.83 -6.45
C PRO A 167 -22.08 -26.38 -7.38
N GLY A 168 -20.88 -26.92 -7.21
CA GLY A 168 -19.70 -26.58 -8.01
C GLY A 168 -18.87 -25.40 -7.47
N VAL A 169 -19.37 -24.61 -6.51
CA VAL A 169 -18.60 -23.50 -5.91
C VAL A 169 -17.52 -24.04 -4.95
N THR A 170 -16.28 -23.63 -5.21
CA THR A 170 -15.08 -24.05 -4.47
C THR A 170 -14.55 -22.98 -3.51
N ALA A 171 -14.75 -21.71 -3.82
CA ALA A 171 -14.35 -20.58 -2.98
C ALA A 171 -15.28 -19.37 -3.20
N VAL A 172 -15.42 -18.55 -2.15
CA VAL A 172 -16.15 -17.26 -2.18
C VAL A 172 -15.18 -16.16 -1.77
N LEU A 173 -14.74 -15.38 -2.75
CA LEU A 173 -13.75 -14.32 -2.59
C LEU A 173 -14.47 -12.97 -2.67
N PRO A 174 -14.45 -12.10 -1.64
CA PRO A 174 -15.00 -10.76 -1.77
C PRO A 174 -14.13 -9.93 -2.72
N ILE A 175 -14.75 -8.97 -3.39
CA ILE A 175 -14.10 -8.03 -4.30
C ILE A 175 -13.99 -6.66 -3.60
N THR A 176 -12.86 -5.98 -3.74
CA THR A 176 -12.57 -4.72 -3.03
C THR A 176 -12.55 -3.54 -4.01
N PRO A 177 -13.32 -2.46 -3.78
CA PRO A 177 -13.33 -1.29 -4.65
C PRO A 177 -11.97 -0.60 -4.84
N LYS A 178 -11.76 0.04 -6.00
CA LYS A 178 -10.47 0.60 -6.47
C LYS A 178 -10.55 2.10 -6.84
N THR A 179 -9.42 2.81 -6.93
CA THR A 179 -9.34 4.27 -7.21
C THR A 179 -8.19 4.70 -8.18
N ILE A 180 -7.95 6.02 -8.35
CA ILE A 180 -7.47 6.73 -9.57
C ILE A 180 -6.39 7.81 -9.21
N SER A 181 -5.22 7.92 -9.90
CA SER A 181 -4.19 9.01 -9.74
C SER A 181 -2.88 8.84 -10.58
N ASN A 182 -2.39 9.88 -11.29
CA ASN A 182 -1.68 9.77 -12.58
C ASN A 182 -0.15 10.09 -12.76
N THR A 183 0.25 11.15 -13.47
CA THR A 183 1.44 11.28 -14.40
C THR A 183 2.78 11.76 -13.84
N GLY A 184 4.02 11.66 -14.39
CA GLY A 184 4.75 10.81 -15.39
C GLY A 184 6.13 11.42 -15.84
N ALA A 185 6.65 11.37 -17.11
CA ALA A 185 7.48 10.24 -17.62
C ALA A 185 8.41 10.32 -18.90
N ALA A 186 7.99 10.77 -20.09
CA ALA A 186 8.42 10.14 -21.37
C ALA A 186 9.91 10.22 -21.82
N ARG A 187 10.63 11.33 -21.56
CA ARG A 187 12.02 11.49 -22.07
C ARG A 187 13.03 10.68 -21.27
N VAL A 188 12.73 10.42 -20.00
CA VAL A 188 13.66 9.93 -18.99
C VAL A 188 13.72 8.40 -18.95
N VAL A 189 12.78 7.72 -19.61
CA VAL A 189 12.81 6.26 -19.85
C VAL A 189 13.47 5.88 -21.19
N ASP A 190 14.12 6.82 -21.89
CA ASP A 190 14.84 6.63 -23.16
C ASP A 190 14.01 6.03 -24.33
N ALA A 191 12.68 6.12 -24.27
CA ALA A 191 11.78 5.60 -25.31
C ALA A 191 12.04 6.20 -26.71
N VAL A 192 12.27 7.51 -26.80
CA VAL A 192 12.60 8.19 -28.07
C VAL A 192 13.93 7.67 -28.65
N ALA A 193 14.93 7.41 -27.81
CA ALA A 193 16.21 6.84 -28.25
C ALA A 193 16.04 5.39 -28.73
N ALA A 194 15.17 4.60 -28.10
CA ALA A 194 14.81 3.27 -28.59
C ALA A 194 14.14 3.31 -29.97
N TRP A 195 13.17 4.19 -30.20
CA TRP A 195 12.51 4.31 -31.51
C TRP A 195 13.50 4.71 -32.62
N GLN A 196 14.42 5.63 -32.32
CA GLN A 196 15.38 6.18 -33.28
C GLN A 196 16.52 5.20 -33.60
N ASP A 197 17.16 4.61 -32.60
CA ASP A 197 18.28 3.67 -32.81
C ASP A 197 17.83 2.30 -33.33
N LEU A 198 16.65 1.81 -32.90
CA LEU A 198 16.24 0.42 -33.08
C LEU A 198 15.04 0.25 -34.03
N GLY A 199 14.33 1.33 -34.36
CA GLY A 199 13.20 1.30 -35.31
C GLY A 199 11.96 0.54 -34.81
N ASN A 200 11.83 0.37 -33.49
CA ASN A 200 10.69 -0.30 -32.84
C ASN A 200 9.82 0.73 -32.12
N THR A 201 8.53 0.77 -32.44
CA THR A 201 7.52 1.70 -31.92
C THR A 201 6.29 0.99 -31.35
N GLY A 202 6.35 -0.34 -31.15
CA GLY A 202 5.24 -1.15 -30.64
C GLY A 202 4.26 -1.65 -31.71
N ALA A 203 4.55 -1.43 -32.99
CA ALA A 203 3.69 -1.83 -34.11
C ALA A 203 3.33 -3.33 -34.08
N GLY A 204 2.03 -3.64 -34.08
CA GLY A 204 1.51 -5.00 -34.04
C GLY A 204 1.47 -5.63 -32.64
N VAL A 205 1.53 -4.81 -31.59
CA VAL A 205 1.27 -5.19 -30.19
C VAL A 205 0.00 -4.51 -29.69
N SER A 206 -0.81 -5.23 -28.94
CA SER A 206 -2.09 -4.79 -28.40
C SER A 206 -2.02 -4.41 -26.92
N VAL A 207 -2.58 -3.25 -26.55
CA VAL A 207 -2.51 -2.70 -25.20
C VAL A 207 -3.93 -2.37 -24.69
N GLY A 208 -4.42 -3.16 -23.74
CA GLY A 208 -5.68 -2.91 -23.04
C GLY A 208 -5.52 -1.93 -21.90
N ILE A 209 -6.41 -0.94 -21.82
CA ILE A 209 -6.46 0.08 -20.77
C ILE A 209 -7.69 -0.21 -19.91
N ILE A 210 -7.50 -0.84 -18.74
CA ILE A 210 -8.56 -1.20 -17.79
C ILE A 210 -8.73 -0.03 -16.82
N ASP A 211 -9.71 0.83 -17.11
CA ASP A 211 -9.76 2.21 -16.62
C ASP A 211 -11.15 2.88 -16.79
N THR A 212 -11.24 4.20 -16.88
CA THR A 212 -12.48 4.99 -17.06
C THR A 212 -12.95 5.08 -18.53
N GLY A 213 -12.29 4.39 -19.46
CA GLY A 213 -12.55 4.45 -20.91
C GLY A 213 -11.46 5.19 -21.69
N ILE A 214 -11.72 5.53 -22.96
CA ILE A 214 -10.83 6.39 -23.77
C ILE A 214 -11.66 7.38 -24.61
N ASP A 215 -11.34 8.68 -24.59
CA ASP A 215 -11.81 9.64 -25.60
C ASP A 215 -11.18 9.36 -26.97
N TYR A 216 -11.70 8.37 -27.66
CA TYR A 216 -11.30 8.00 -29.02
C TYR A 216 -11.60 9.10 -30.07
N THR A 217 -12.28 10.20 -29.72
CA THR A 217 -12.48 11.36 -30.60
C THR A 217 -11.33 12.37 -30.52
N HIS A 218 -10.51 12.29 -29.47
CA HIS A 218 -9.35 13.16 -29.28
C HIS A 218 -8.32 12.98 -30.40
N ALA A 219 -7.67 14.09 -30.77
CA ALA A 219 -6.70 14.12 -31.85
C ALA A 219 -5.49 13.21 -31.59
N ASP A 220 -5.14 12.95 -30.33
CA ASP A 220 -4.00 12.09 -29.94
C ASP A 220 -4.20 10.62 -30.36
N PHE A 221 -5.45 10.14 -30.36
CA PHE A 221 -5.80 8.80 -30.84
C PHE A 221 -6.20 8.79 -32.32
N GLY A 222 -6.08 9.91 -33.01
CA GLY A 222 -6.45 10.00 -34.42
C GLY A 222 -7.93 10.25 -34.70
N GLY A 223 -8.69 10.66 -33.70
CA GLY A 223 -10.05 11.15 -33.85
C GLY A 223 -10.13 12.51 -34.55
N SER A 224 -11.30 13.15 -34.49
CA SER A 224 -11.56 14.42 -35.20
C SER A 224 -11.00 15.65 -34.49
N GLY A 225 -10.80 15.59 -33.18
CA GLY A 225 -10.55 16.74 -32.32
C GLY A 225 -11.73 17.71 -32.18
N ASP A 226 -12.94 17.33 -32.62
CA ASP A 226 -14.14 18.16 -32.48
C ASP A 226 -14.82 17.94 -31.12
N VAL A 227 -14.67 18.91 -30.23
CA VAL A 227 -15.34 18.97 -28.91
C VAL A 227 -16.86 18.80 -29.02
N ALA A 228 -17.48 19.27 -30.10
CA ALA A 228 -18.91 19.08 -30.33
C ALA A 228 -19.27 17.65 -30.75
N GLN A 229 -18.33 16.88 -31.29
CA GLN A 229 -18.51 15.44 -31.52
C GLN A 229 -18.42 14.67 -30.20
N PHE A 230 -17.41 14.95 -29.37
CA PHE A 230 -17.30 14.35 -28.03
C PHE A 230 -18.58 14.56 -27.22
N ALA A 231 -18.99 15.84 -27.05
CA ALA A 231 -20.18 16.18 -26.27
C ALA A 231 -21.49 15.57 -26.83
N ALA A 232 -21.56 15.31 -28.14
CA ALA A 232 -22.71 14.65 -28.77
C ALA A 232 -22.72 13.12 -28.59
N LEU A 233 -21.56 12.50 -28.32
CA LEU A 233 -21.45 11.09 -27.96
C LEU A 233 -21.67 10.88 -26.46
N GLN A 234 -21.11 11.75 -25.60
CA GLN A 234 -21.37 11.71 -24.16
C GLN A 234 -22.86 11.92 -23.84
N ALA A 235 -23.52 12.86 -24.51
CA ALA A 235 -24.98 13.05 -24.41
C ALA A 235 -25.81 11.93 -25.07
N ALA A 236 -25.16 10.86 -25.54
CA ALA A 236 -25.72 9.66 -26.13
C ALA A 236 -25.06 8.39 -25.56
N GLU A 237 -24.74 8.38 -24.26
CA GLU A 237 -24.40 7.21 -23.45
C GLU A 237 -25.24 5.98 -23.82
N ALA A 238 -24.63 4.78 -23.81
CA ALA A 238 -25.21 3.50 -24.22
C ALA A 238 -25.77 3.43 -25.66
N ALA A 239 -25.54 4.44 -26.51
CA ALA A 239 -25.72 4.33 -27.95
C ALA A 239 -24.42 3.88 -28.63
N PRO A 240 -24.45 2.82 -29.48
CA PRO A 240 -23.25 2.38 -30.20
C PRO A 240 -22.61 3.49 -31.01
N ALA A 241 -21.29 3.67 -30.83
CA ALA A 241 -20.53 4.73 -31.47
C ALA A 241 -20.61 4.66 -33.02
N PRO A 242 -20.55 5.80 -33.73
CA PRO A 242 -20.57 5.80 -35.19
C PRO A 242 -19.35 5.07 -35.77
N ALA A 243 -19.60 4.00 -36.52
CA ALA A 243 -18.55 3.14 -37.09
C ALA A 243 -17.50 3.94 -37.88
N GLY A 244 -16.22 3.80 -37.49
CA GLY A 244 -15.09 4.55 -38.03
C GLY A 244 -14.75 5.85 -37.28
N VAL A 245 -15.56 6.23 -36.29
CA VAL A 245 -15.15 7.09 -35.17
C VAL A 245 -14.65 6.22 -34.02
N TYR A 246 -15.42 5.17 -33.70
CA TYR A 246 -15.00 4.00 -32.94
C TYR A 246 -15.62 2.72 -33.57
N PRO A 247 -14.90 1.58 -33.56
CA PRO A 247 -13.45 1.52 -33.44
C PRO A 247 -12.77 2.29 -34.58
N ASN A 248 -11.53 2.71 -34.35
CA ASN A 248 -10.71 3.47 -35.31
C ASN A 248 -9.31 2.85 -35.45
N ALA A 249 -8.38 3.56 -36.09
CA ALA A 249 -7.03 3.06 -36.39
C ALA A 249 -6.03 3.13 -35.22
N LYS A 250 -6.49 3.43 -33.99
CA LYS A 250 -5.68 3.40 -32.76
C LYS A 250 -6.45 2.73 -31.65
N VAL A 251 -7.67 3.18 -31.37
CA VAL A 251 -8.58 2.50 -30.44
C VAL A 251 -9.38 1.50 -31.27
N VAL A 252 -8.85 0.28 -31.38
CA VAL A 252 -9.30 -0.73 -32.35
C VAL A 252 -10.44 -1.61 -31.82
N GLY A 253 -10.69 -1.57 -30.51
CA GLY A 253 -11.74 -2.30 -29.82
C GLY A 253 -11.81 -1.93 -28.33
N GLY A 254 -12.57 -2.70 -27.56
CA GLY A 254 -12.91 -2.36 -26.18
C GLY A 254 -14.40 -2.55 -25.88
N HIS A 255 -14.78 -2.35 -24.62
CA HIS A 255 -16.13 -2.53 -24.10
C HIS A 255 -16.33 -1.66 -22.84
N ASP A 256 -17.51 -1.09 -22.66
CA ASP A 256 -17.94 -0.50 -21.39
C ASP A 256 -18.60 -1.61 -20.56
N PHE A 257 -18.04 -1.89 -19.38
CA PHE A 257 -18.55 -2.92 -18.50
C PHE A 257 -19.64 -2.38 -17.55
N VAL A 258 -19.82 -1.05 -17.45
CA VAL A 258 -20.49 -0.43 -16.29
C VAL A 258 -21.39 0.78 -16.57
N GLY A 259 -21.11 1.62 -17.57
CA GLY A 259 -21.84 2.88 -17.83
C GLY A 259 -21.44 4.03 -16.90
N ASP A 260 -21.92 5.25 -17.18
CA ASP A 260 -21.40 6.50 -16.59
C ASP A 260 -21.72 6.69 -15.10
N ASP A 261 -22.83 6.13 -14.60
CA ASP A 261 -23.32 6.35 -13.23
C ASP A 261 -22.97 5.24 -12.22
N TYR A 262 -22.15 4.27 -12.60
CA TYR A 262 -21.78 3.13 -11.75
C TYR A 262 -20.71 3.47 -10.70
N ASN A 263 -20.94 3.02 -9.47
CA ASN A 263 -20.04 3.13 -8.33
C ASN A 263 -20.26 1.99 -7.34
N ALA A 264 -19.22 1.17 -7.10
CA ALA A 264 -19.25 -0.01 -6.25
C ALA A 264 -19.09 0.24 -4.73
N ASP A 265 -18.88 1.48 -4.27
CA ASP A 265 -18.66 1.77 -2.83
C ASP A 265 -19.97 1.96 -2.05
N PRO A 266 -20.38 1.01 -1.18
CA PRO A 266 -21.64 1.09 -0.43
C PRO A 266 -21.62 2.13 0.70
N SER A 267 -20.47 2.76 0.99
CA SER A 267 -20.36 3.88 1.94
C SER A 267 -20.60 5.25 1.27
N SER A 268 -20.56 5.31 -0.06
CA SER A 268 -20.78 6.53 -0.83
C SER A 268 -22.26 6.96 -0.81
N PRO A 269 -22.58 8.27 -0.73
CA PRO A 269 -23.94 8.77 -0.95
C PRO A 269 -24.44 8.53 -2.38
N ASP A 270 -23.52 8.34 -3.33
CA ASP A 270 -23.75 8.11 -4.75
C ASP A 270 -23.44 6.63 -5.11
N TYR A 271 -23.85 5.69 -4.25
CA TYR A 271 -23.69 4.25 -4.47
C TYR A 271 -24.63 3.73 -5.57
N GLN A 272 -24.06 3.04 -6.56
CA GLN A 272 -24.79 2.53 -7.73
C GLN A 272 -24.06 1.29 -8.30
N PRO A 273 -24.24 0.09 -7.71
CA PRO A 273 -23.51 -1.12 -8.10
C PRO A 273 -24.05 -1.77 -9.38
N VAL A 274 -25.20 -1.32 -9.92
CA VAL A 274 -25.87 -1.98 -11.04
C VAL A 274 -25.25 -1.51 -12.36
N ALA A 275 -24.29 -2.29 -12.84
CA ALA A 275 -23.59 -2.09 -14.11
C ALA A 275 -24.55 -2.04 -15.32
N ARG A 276 -24.22 -1.21 -16.31
CA ARG A 276 -24.95 -1.01 -17.57
C ARG A 276 -24.02 -1.18 -18.79
N PRO A 277 -23.50 -2.40 -19.03
CA PRO A 277 -22.49 -2.63 -20.06
C PRO A 277 -22.98 -2.35 -21.49
N ASP A 278 -22.11 -1.77 -22.31
CA ASP A 278 -22.36 -1.49 -23.73
C ASP A 278 -21.07 -1.39 -24.59
N ASP A 279 -21.23 -1.20 -25.90
CA ASP A 279 -20.11 -1.21 -26.88
C ASP A 279 -19.41 0.15 -27.05
N ASN A 280 -19.67 1.16 -26.21
CA ASN A 280 -19.12 2.51 -26.30
C ASN A 280 -18.31 2.92 -25.05
N PRO A 281 -17.05 2.43 -24.88
CA PRO A 281 -16.16 2.78 -23.77
C PRO A 281 -15.55 4.20 -23.88
N LEU A 282 -16.41 5.19 -24.12
CA LEU A 282 -16.03 6.60 -24.10
C LEU A 282 -15.73 7.03 -22.65
N ASP A 283 -14.60 7.70 -22.47
CA ASP A 283 -14.21 8.28 -21.18
C ASP A 283 -14.99 9.56 -20.88
N CYS A 284 -15.46 9.67 -19.65
CA CYS A 284 -16.11 10.86 -19.10
C CYS A 284 -15.42 11.41 -17.84
N ASN A 285 -14.42 10.71 -17.31
CA ASN A 285 -13.63 11.10 -16.14
C ASN A 285 -12.33 11.82 -16.57
N GLY A 286 -11.59 11.19 -17.49
CA GLY A 286 -10.32 11.69 -18.03
C GLY A 286 -9.10 10.84 -17.74
N HIS A 287 -9.11 10.08 -16.65
CA HIS A 287 -7.98 9.26 -16.22
C HIS A 287 -7.60 8.22 -17.28
N GLY A 288 -8.56 7.45 -17.81
CA GLY A 288 -8.33 6.43 -18.83
C GLY A 288 -7.83 7.00 -20.17
N THR A 289 -8.34 8.15 -20.60
CA THR A 289 -7.83 8.90 -21.76
C THR A 289 -6.37 9.27 -21.59
N HIS A 290 -6.00 9.75 -20.40
CA HIS A 290 -4.64 10.18 -20.09
C HIS A 290 -3.67 8.98 -20.01
N VAL A 291 -4.12 7.89 -19.37
CA VAL A 291 -3.41 6.60 -19.26
C VAL A 291 -3.13 6.03 -20.66
N ALA A 292 -4.15 6.03 -21.52
CA ALA A 292 -4.05 5.58 -22.91
C ALA A 292 -3.06 6.40 -23.75
N GLY A 293 -3.11 7.73 -23.64
CA GLY A 293 -2.18 8.63 -24.33
C GLY A 293 -0.74 8.39 -23.88
N THR A 294 -0.53 8.23 -22.56
CA THR A 294 0.78 7.91 -21.96
C THR A 294 1.36 6.59 -22.47
N ALA A 295 0.53 5.55 -22.62
CA ALA A 295 0.97 4.24 -23.11
C ALA A 295 1.28 4.26 -24.61
N ALA A 296 0.37 4.76 -25.44
CA ALA A 296 0.42 4.57 -26.90
C ALA A 296 -0.23 5.69 -27.75
N GLY A 297 -0.39 6.91 -27.21
CA GLY A 297 -0.85 8.08 -27.97
C GLY A 297 0.06 8.40 -29.17
N TYR A 298 -0.50 8.93 -30.27
CA TYR A 298 0.32 9.30 -31.45
C TYR A 298 1.14 10.59 -31.23
N GLY A 299 0.72 11.44 -30.31
CA GLY A 299 1.11 12.83 -30.16
C GLY A 299 0.20 13.78 -30.94
N VAL A 300 0.08 15.03 -30.47
CA VAL A 300 -0.70 16.10 -31.11
C VAL A 300 0.24 17.25 -31.51
N THR A 301 0.15 17.70 -32.75
CA THR A 301 0.99 18.78 -33.29
C THR A 301 0.67 20.14 -32.66
N ALA A 302 1.60 21.09 -32.75
CA ALA A 302 1.42 22.43 -32.21
C ALA A 302 0.15 23.15 -32.74
N ASP A 303 -0.27 22.85 -33.98
CA ASP A 303 -1.50 23.35 -34.61
C ASP A 303 -2.77 22.51 -34.33
N GLY A 304 -2.69 21.47 -33.49
CA GLY A 304 -3.85 20.74 -32.98
C GLY A 304 -4.33 19.58 -33.86
N ALA A 305 -3.46 18.97 -34.66
CA ALA A 305 -3.77 17.77 -35.44
C ALA A 305 -3.06 16.54 -34.87
N THR A 306 -3.55 15.34 -35.16
CA THR A 306 -2.80 14.10 -34.86
C THR A 306 -1.43 14.12 -35.53
N TYR A 307 -0.39 13.74 -34.80
CA TYR A 307 0.91 13.50 -35.40
C TYR A 307 0.85 12.27 -36.32
N ARG A 308 1.30 12.43 -37.57
CA ARG A 308 1.32 11.38 -38.61
C ARG A 308 2.69 11.27 -39.30
N GLY A 309 3.74 11.74 -38.64
CA GLY A 309 5.13 11.56 -39.11
C GLY A 309 5.71 10.22 -38.64
N GLY A 310 7.01 10.03 -38.86
CA GLY A 310 7.73 8.85 -38.35
C GLY A 310 8.61 9.21 -37.15
N TYR A 311 8.59 8.36 -36.12
CA TYR A 311 9.27 8.57 -34.84
C TYR A 311 10.81 8.35 -34.87
N GLY A 312 11.39 8.09 -36.05
CA GLY A 312 12.82 7.81 -36.26
C GLY A 312 13.70 9.06 -36.37
N ASP A 313 14.85 8.91 -37.06
CA ASP A 313 15.88 9.94 -37.26
C ASP A 313 15.32 11.36 -37.47
N GLY A 314 15.53 12.25 -36.49
CA GLY A 314 15.13 13.65 -36.55
C GLY A 314 13.73 13.97 -36.03
N PHE A 315 13.03 13.00 -35.43
CA PHE A 315 11.84 13.27 -34.62
C PHE A 315 12.21 14.07 -33.35
N ASP A 316 11.40 15.08 -33.02
CA ASP A 316 11.50 15.87 -31.79
C ASP A 316 10.13 16.01 -31.12
N ALA A 317 9.94 15.29 -30.01
CA ALA A 317 8.73 15.39 -29.17
C ALA A 317 8.49 16.80 -28.61
N GLY A 318 9.52 17.64 -28.49
CA GLY A 318 9.40 19.04 -28.03
C GLY A 318 8.79 20.00 -29.05
N SER A 319 8.55 19.53 -30.29
CA SER A 319 7.84 20.29 -31.32
C SER A 319 6.33 20.09 -31.31
N LEU A 320 5.82 19.22 -30.43
CA LEU A 320 4.42 18.84 -30.31
C LEU A 320 3.72 19.57 -29.16
N ARG A 321 2.39 19.63 -29.21
CA ARG A 321 1.52 20.07 -28.10
C ARG A 321 1.39 18.96 -27.05
N ILE A 322 1.27 17.72 -27.51
CA ILE A 322 1.24 16.51 -26.69
C ILE A 322 2.24 15.54 -27.30
N GLY A 323 3.12 14.96 -26.48
CA GLY A 323 4.09 13.96 -26.94
C GLY A 323 3.42 12.61 -27.23
N PRO A 324 3.96 11.79 -28.13
CA PRO A 324 3.55 10.38 -28.24
C PRO A 324 3.77 9.62 -26.94
N GLY A 325 2.91 8.63 -26.68
CA GLY A 325 3.11 7.61 -25.64
C GLY A 325 4.29 6.68 -25.96
N MET A 326 4.67 5.84 -25.01
CA MET A 326 5.93 5.06 -25.11
C MET A 326 5.94 4.03 -26.25
N ALA A 327 4.79 3.56 -26.72
CA ALA A 327 4.62 2.68 -27.88
C ALA A 327 3.62 3.27 -28.90
N PRO A 328 4.01 4.29 -29.68
CA PRO A 328 3.06 5.11 -30.44
C PRO A 328 2.46 4.42 -31.67
N ASP A 329 2.97 3.25 -32.09
CA ASP A 329 2.36 2.42 -33.15
C ASP A 329 1.65 1.17 -32.60
N ALA A 330 1.58 0.97 -31.27
CA ALA A 330 0.77 -0.08 -30.66
C ALA A 330 -0.75 0.20 -30.79
N GLU A 331 -1.57 -0.85 -30.78
CA GLU A 331 -3.03 -0.76 -30.86
C GLU A 331 -3.64 -0.69 -29.44
N LEU A 332 -4.61 0.20 -29.22
CA LEU A 332 -5.26 0.41 -27.93
C LEU A 332 -6.64 -0.27 -27.88
N TYR A 333 -6.95 -0.84 -26.72
CA TYR A 333 -8.27 -1.35 -26.36
C TYR A 333 -8.80 -0.62 -25.12
N ALA A 334 -10.01 -0.05 -25.22
CA ALA A 334 -10.64 0.71 -24.15
C ALA A 334 -11.53 -0.21 -23.28
N LEU A 335 -11.13 -0.50 -22.05
CA LEU A 335 -11.85 -1.42 -21.16
C LEU A 335 -12.37 -0.62 -19.95
N LYS A 336 -13.57 -0.06 -20.10
CA LYS A 336 -14.14 0.89 -19.12
C LYS A 336 -14.80 0.13 -17.97
N VAL A 337 -14.20 0.23 -16.78
CA VAL A 337 -14.65 -0.44 -15.55
C VAL A 337 -15.13 0.52 -14.46
N PHE A 338 -15.03 1.83 -14.69
CA PHE A 338 -15.54 2.89 -13.80
C PHE A 338 -16.61 3.73 -14.50
N GLY A 339 -17.54 4.30 -13.71
CA GLY A 339 -18.32 5.45 -14.12
C GLY A 339 -17.47 6.73 -14.17
N CYS A 340 -18.11 7.89 -14.32
CA CYS A 340 -17.41 9.18 -14.39
C CYS A 340 -16.79 9.60 -13.04
N GLU A 341 -17.37 9.11 -11.94
CA GLU A 341 -16.86 9.20 -10.57
C GLU A 341 -17.11 7.86 -9.85
N GLY A 342 -16.56 7.64 -8.66
CA GLY A 342 -16.78 6.44 -7.87
C GLY A 342 -15.68 5.38 -7.99
N SER A 343 -16.07 4.10 -7.91
CA SER A 343 -15.17 2.95 -7.72
C SER A 343 -15.71 1.67 -8.38
N THR A 344 -14.87 0.62 -8.52
CA THR A 344 -15.20 -0.59 -9.30
C THR A 344 -14.92 -1.93 -8.61
N ASP A 345 -15.74 -2.94 -8.91
CA ASP A 345 -15.59 -4.36 -8.59
C ASP A 345 -15.59 -5.30 -9.83
N VAL A 346 -15.61 -4.75 -11.06
CA VAL A 346 -15.63 -5.55 -12.31
C VAL A 346 -14.25 -5.76 -12.96
N THR A 347 -13.15 -5.39 -12.27
CA THR A 347 -11.78 -5.50 -12.79
C THR A 347 -11.45 -6.90 -13.35
N VAL A 348 -11.84 -7.99 -12.66
CA VAL A 348 -11.67 -9.37 -13.16
C VAL A 348 -12.36 -9.59 -14.51
N GLN A 349 -13.55 -9.02 -14.74
CA GLN A 349 -14.29 -9.17 -15.98
C GLN A 349 -13.55 -8.54 -17.17
N ALA A 350 -12.87 -7.42 -16.96
CA ALA A 350 -12.04 -6.78 -17.98
C ALA A 350 -10.75 -7.58 -18.27
N ILE A 351 -10.16 -8.26 -17.27
CA ILE A 351 -9.02 -9.17 -17.48
C ILE A 351 -9.46 -10.45 -18.22
N GLU A 352 -10.63 -11.00 -17.90
CA GLU A 352 -11.26 -12.11 -18.63
C GLU A 352 -11.48 -11.75 -20.11
N TRP A 353 -12.10 -10.59 -20.37
CA TRP A 353 -12.32 -10.09 -21.74
C TRP A 353 -11.01 -9.89 -22.49
N ALA A 354 -9.99 -9.32 -21.84
CA ALA A 354 -8.67 -9.13 -22.46
C ALA A 354 -7.96 -10.46 -22.79
N MET A 355 -8.37 -11.59 -22.21
CA MET A 355 -7.82 -12.92 -22.50
C MET A 355 -8.59 -13.69 -23.58
N ASP A 356 -9.87 -13.39 -23.83
CA ASP A 356 -10.69 -13.93 -24.94
C ASP A 356 -11.52 -12.79 -25.60
N PRO A 357 -10.89 -11.82 -26.30
CA PRO A 357 -11.58 -10.63 -26.81
C PRO A 357 -12.63 -10.94 -27.89
N ASN A 358 -12.52 -12.07 -28.59
CA ASN A 358 -13.49 -12.49 -29.60
C ASN A 358 -14.65 -13.34 -29.02
N GLY A 359 -14.46 -13.94 -27.85
CA GLY A 359 -15.47 -14.74 -27.16
C GLY A 359 -15.59 -16.20 -27.62
N ASP A 360 -14.61 -16.79 -28.29
CA ASP A 360 -14.65 -18.23 -28.68
C ASP A 360 -14.11 -19.18 -27.60
N GLY A 361 -13.48 -18.67 -26.55
CA GLY A 361 -12.90 -19.43 -25.45
C GLY A 361 -11.48 -19.92 -25.69
N SER A 362 -10.87 -19.58 -26.83
CA SER A 362 -9.43 -19.61 -26.99
C SER A 362 -8.76 -18.51 -26.17
N ILE A 363 -7.43 -18.54 -26.12
CA ILE A 363 -6.59 -17.41 -25.71
C ILE A 363 -5.54 -17.07 -26.78
N ASP A 364 -5.71 -17.60 -28.01
CA ASP A 364 -4.80 -17.35 -29.15
C ASP A 364 -4.78 -15.86 -29.59
N ASP A 365 -5.80 -15.09 -29.20
CA ASP A 365 -6.00 -13.67 -29.49
C ASP A 365 -6.08 -12.79 -28.23
N HIS A 366 -5.50 -13.27 -27.11
CA HIS A 366 -5.37 -12.45 -25.90
C HIS A 366 -4.62 -11.13 -26.19
N LEU A 367 -4.95 -10.05 -25.48
CA LEU A 367 -4.20 -8.81 -25.58
C LEU A 367 -2.75 -9.03 -25.09
N ASP A 368 -1.77 -8.38 -25.73
CA ASP A 368 -0.36 -8.59 -25.40
C ASP A 368 0.01 -8.02 -24.02
N VAL A 369 -0.54 -6.84 -23.72
CA VAL A 369 -0.32 -6.08 -22.50
C VAL A 369 -1.66 -5.52 -22.00
N VAL A 370 -1.90 -5.58 -20.69
CA VAL A 370 -2.96 -4.80 -20.03
C VAL A 370 -2.37 -3.91 -18.95
N ASN A 371 -2.91 -2.71 -18.89
CA ASN A 371 -2.60 -1.68 -17.94
C ASN A 371 -3.75 -1.53 -16.93
N LEU A 372 -3.46 -1.74 -15.65
CA LEU A 372 -4.40 -1.57 -14.55
C LEU A 372 -3.93 -0.39 -13.71
N SER A 373 -4.46 0.79 -14.00
CA SER A 373 -4.10 2.06 -13.37
C SER A 373 -4.89 2.31 -12.09
N LEU A 374 -5.17 1.22 -11.35
CA LEU A 374 -6.13 1.12 -10.26
C LEU A 374 -5.58 0.26 -9.12
N GLY A 375 -6.08 0.46 -7.90
CA GLY A 375 -5.68 -0.34 -6.74
C GLY A 375 -6.48 -0.03 -5.47
N SER A 376 -6.23 -0.84 -4.43
CA SER A 376 -6.72 -0.67 -3.06
C SER A 376 -5.60 -0.92 -2.04
N ASP A 377 -5.38 0.01 -1.12
CA ASP A 377 -4.32 -0.08 -0.09
C ASP A 377 -4.53 -1.26 0.86
N TYR A 378 -3.43 -1.81 1.39
CA TYR A 378 -3.39 -3.03 2.23
C TYR A 378 -4.05 -4.29 1.62
N GLY A 379 -4.39 -4.26 0.33
CA GLY A 379 -4.91 -5.39 -0.44
C GLY A 379 -4.06 -6.65 -0.29
N LEU A 380 -4.67 -7.83 -0.18
CA LEU A 380 -3.95 -9.11 -0.16
C LEU A 380 -3.29 -9.40 -1.52
N ALA A 381 -2.17 -10.12 -1.50
CA ALA A 381 -1.49 -10.60 -2.72
C ALA A 381 -2.17 -11.84 -3.34
N ASP A 382 -3.23 -12.33 -2.69
CA ASP A 382 -4.12 -13.41 -3.09
C ASP A 382 -5.62 -13.03 -2.93
N ASP A 383 -5.96 -11.75 -3.17
CA ASP A 383 -7.34 -11.35 -3.50
C ASP A 383 -7.70 -11.70 -4.96
N ALA A 384 -8.95 -11.47 -5.37
CA ALA A 384 -9.44 -11.87 -6.69
C ALA A 384 -8.66 -11.21 -7.85
N ASP A 385 -8.41 -9.91 -7.79
CA ASP A 385 -7.70 -9.19 -8.86
C ASP A 385 -6.24 -9.61 -8.96
N ALA A 386 -5.55 -9.75 -7.82
CA ALA A 386 -4.18 -10.22 -7.79
C ALA A 386 -4.08 -11.67 -8.30
N MET A 387 -5.03 -12.55 -7.93
CA MET A 387 -5.10 -13.92 -8.44
C MET A 387 -5.28 -13.95 -9.97
N VAL A 388 -6.25 -13.21 -10.52
CA VAL A 388 -6.51 -13.23 -11.97
C VAL A 388 -5.38 -12.55 -12.76
N ALA A 389 -4.77 -11.49 -12.22
CA ALA A 389 -3.55 -10.89 -12.78
C ALA A 389 -2.36 -11.87 -12.82
N ASN A 390 -2.20 -12.71 -11.78
CA ASN A 390 -1.19 -13.78 -11.79
C ASN A 390 -1.49 -14.84 -12.85
N GLU A 391 -2.74 -15.24 -13.00
CA GLU A 391 -3.17 -16.31 -13.91
C GLU A 391 -3.17 -15.86 -15.39
N ALA A 392 -3.43 -14.58 -15.68
CA ALA A 392 -3.19 -13.96 -16.98
C ALA A 392 -1.68 -13.95 -17.32
N MET A 393 -0.85 -13.46 -16.40
CA MET A 393 0.62 -13.50 -16.52
C MET A 393 1.16 -14.93 -16.69
N ALA A 394 0.50 -15.95 -16.16
CA ALA A 394 0.90 -17.34 -16.35
C ALA A 394 0.64 -17.87 -17.77
N ARG A 395 -0.23 -17.21 -18.56
CA ARG A 395 -0.75 -17.73 -19.84
C ARG A 395 -0.34 -16.94 -21.08
N GLY A 396 0.08 -15.68 -20.96
CA GLY A 396 0.81 -14.99 -22.04
C GLY A 396 0.72 -13.46 -22.03
N MET A 397 -0.41 -12.93 -21.57
CA MET A 397 -0.68 -11.49 -21.43
C MET A 397 0.19 -10.87 -20.33
N LEU A 398 0.76 -9.70 -20.62
CA LEU A 398 1.58 -8.92 -19.69
C LEU A 398 0.72 -7.98 -18.86
N VAL A 399 0.69 -8.15 -17.54
CA VAL A 399 -0.12 -7.33 -16.63
C VAL A 399 0.76 -6.33 -15.89
N VAL A 400 0.51 -5.04 -16.10
CA VAL A 400 1.23 -3.91 -15.49
C VAL A 400 0.26 -3.10 -14.63
N MET A 401 0.65 -2.79 -13.39
CA MET A 401 -0.22 -2.21 -12.37
C MET A 401 0.49 -1.12 -11.57
N SER A 402 -0.26 -0.14 -11.07
CA SER A 402 0.25 0.87 -10.14
C SER A 402 0.59 0.25 -8.76
N ALA A 403 1.52 0.87 -8.01
CA ALA A 403 1.90 0.39 -6.67
C ALA A 403 1.01 0.92 -5.53
N GLY A 404 0.19 1.95 -5.80
CA GLY A 404 -0.60 2.67 -4.79
C GLY A 404 0.02 4.02 -4.42
N ASN A 405 -0.81 4.91 -3.86
CA ASN A 405 -0.50 6.33 -3.63
C ASN A 405 -0.59 6.73 -2.15
N ALA A 406 -0.28 5.81 -1.24
CA ALA A 406 -0.45 5.95 0.21
C ALA A 406 0.87 5.98 1.01
N GLY A 407 1.98 6.39 0.38
CA GLY A 407 3.17 6.83 1.10
C GLY A 407 4.08 5.74 1.68
N ASP A 408 4.77 6.05 2.78
CA ASP A 408 5.89 5.25 3.30
C ASP A 408 5.49 4.19 4.36
N SER A 409 4.21 4.03 4.66
CA SER A 409 3.70 3.08 5.66
C SER A 409 4.09 1.62 5.37
N TYR A 410 4.49 0.84 6.39
CA TYR A 410 4.86 -0.55 6.20
C TYR A 410 3.66 -1.41 5.79
N ASP A 411 3.89 -2.22 4.73
CA ASP A 411 2.95 -3.14 4.09
C ASP A 411 1.74 -2.49 3.37
N ILE A 412 1.82 -1.20 3.00
CA ILE A 412 0.65 -0.46 2.47
C ILE A 412 0.33 -0.71 0.99
N GLY A 413 1.32 -0.92 0.11
CA GLY A 413 1.10 -1.13 -1.33
C GLY A 413 0.31 -2.42 -1.61
N GLY A 414 -0.97 -2.28 -1.93
CA GLY A 414 -1.95 -3.36 -2.02
C GLY A 414 -2.20 -3.93 -3.42
N SER A 415 -3.45 -4.29 -3.71
CA SER A 415 -3.86 -5.09 -4.87
C SER A 415 -4.56 -4.27 -5.96
N PRO A 416 -4.33 -4.54 -7.27
CA PRO A 416 -3.54 -5.66 -7.82
C PRO A 416 -2.04 -5.41 -7.94
N GLY A 417 -1.54 -4.20 -7.66
CA GLY A 417 -0.11 -3.84 -7.74
C GLY A 417 0.86 -4.86 -7.14
N ASN A 418 0.48 -5.49 -6.04
CA ASN A 418 1.25 -6.49 -5.33
C ASN A 418 1.27 -7.90 -5.96
N ALA A 419 0.51 -8.21 -7.02
CA ALA A 419 0.41 -9.54 -7.62
C ALA A 419 1.81 -10.11 -7.98
N PRO A 420 2.26 -11.24 -7.38
CA PRO A 420 3.63 -11.75 -7.50
C PRO A 420 4.20 -11.86 -8.93
N ARG A 421 3.39 -12.33 -9.89
CA ARG A 421 3.79 -12.50 -11.28
C ARG A 421 3.74 -11.18 -12.06
N GLY A 422 2.68 -10.38 -11.92
CA GLY A 422 2.49 -9.11 -12.62
C GLY A 422 3.51 -8.02 -12.25
N ILE A 423 3.58 -6.95 -13.02
CA ILE A 423 4.57 -5.88 -12.89
C ILE A 423 3.96 -4.72 -12.10
N GLY A 424 4.39 -4.51 -10.85
CA GLY A 424 3.93 -3.39 -10.00
C GLY A 424 4.91 -2.22 -10.04
N VAL A 425 4.43 -0.99 -10.22
CA VAL A 425 5.28 0.18 -10.54
C VAL A 425 5.16 1.33 -9.54
N ALA A 426 6.31 1.78 -8.99
CA ALA A 426 6.43 3.00 -8.19
C ALA A 426 6.62 4.26 -9.05
N ALA A 427 6.22 5.41 -8.51
CA ALA A 427 6.30 6.72 -9.15
C ALA A 427 7.61 7.45 -8.77
N SER A 428 8.33 7.93 -9.79
CA SER A 428 9.41 8.91 -9.63
C SER A 428 9.07 10.23 -10.35
N ASN A 429 9.88 11.27 -10.22
CA ASN A 429 9.78 12.50 -10.98
C ASN A 429 10.76 12.45 -12.18
N ASP A 430 10.39 13.01 -13.34
CA ASP A 430 11.22 13.07 -14.56
C ASP A 430 11.88 14.44 -14.80
N GLY A 431 11.69 15.38 -13.88
CA GLY A 431 12.21 16.74 -13.95
C GLY A 431 11.48 17.67 -14.91
N TYR A 432 10.43 17.22 -15.59
CA TYR A 432 9.70 18.02 -16.57
C TYR A 432 8.18 18.04 -16.29
N GLY A 433 7.67 19.22 -15.92
CA GLY A 433 6.25 19.42 -15.64
C GLY A 433 5.65 20.58 -16.40
N VAL A 434 4.46 20.38 -16.96
CA VAL A 434 3.59 21.46 -17.46
C VAL A 434 2.58 21.79 -16.36
N PHE A 435 2.46 23.07 -16.01
CA PHE A 435 1.71 23.54 -14.84
C PHE A 435 0.75 24.67 -15.20
N ASP A 436 -0.29 24.85 -14.39
CA ASP A 436 -1.06 26.10 -14.41
C ASP A 436 -0.14 27.28 -14.03
N GLY A 437 -0.43 28.44 -14.63
CA GLY A 437 0.31 29.66 -14.40
C GLY A 437 -0.38 30.64 -13.45
N TRP A 438 0.42 31.31 -12.63
CA TRP A 438 0.07 32.59 -12.02
C TRP A 438 1.18 33.62 -12.25
N GLN A 439 0.87 34.91 -12.16
CA GLN A 439 1.89 35.96 -12.35
C GLN A 439 1.63 37.19 -11.47
N VAL A 440 2.70 37.86 -11.07
CA VAL A 440 2.63 39.20 -10.45
C VAL A 440 2.38 40.24 -11.54
N VAL A 441 1.23 40.91 -11.48
CA VAL A 441 0.80 41.97 -12.41
C VAL A 441 1.43 43.32 -12.04
N SER A 442 1.54 43.60 -10.74
CA SER A 442 2.23 44.80 -10.22
C SER A 442 2.58 44.65 -8.74
N GLY A 443 3.77 45.06 -8.34
CA GLY A 443 4.25 44.99 -6.95
C GLY A 443 5.74 44.65 -6.90
N GLY A 444 6.15 43.95 -5.84
CA GLY A 444 7.31 43.06 -5.87
C GLY A 444 6.85 41.60 -5.92
N GLY A 445 7.79 40.66 -5.96
CA GLY A 445 7.53 39.21 -5.97
C GLY A 445 8.38 38.49 -7.02
N PRO A 446 8.11 37.21 -7.30
CA PRO A 446 8.77 36.48 -8.38
C PRO A 446 8.35 37.01 -9.76
N GLU A 447 9.29 37.03 -10.71
CA GLU A 447 9.06 37.52 -12.08
C GLU A 447 8.58 36.41 -13.03
N GLY A 448 7.73 36.79 -13.98
CA GLY A 448 7.20 35.91 -15.04
C GLY A 448 5.90 35.18 -14.66
N VAL A 449 5.49 34.26 -15.53
CA VAL A 449 4.50 33.22 -15.17
C VAL A 449 5.23 32.19 -14.31
N ARG A 450 4.63 31.85 -13.17
CA ARG A 450 5.15 30.93 -12.16
C ARG A 450 4.27 29.67 -12.13
N PRO A 451 4.84 28.48 -11.86
CA PRO A 451 4.07 27.24 -11.78
C PRO A 451 3.15 27.22 -10.56
N GLY A 452 2.07 26.46 -10.71
CA GLY A 452 1.12 26.12 -9.66
C GLY A 452 0.12 25.08 -10.14
N LEU A 453 -0.78 24.68 -9.24
CA LEU A 453 -1.88 23.75 -9.52
C LEU A 453 -3.21 24.38 -9.09
N ARG A 454 -4.15 24.58 -10.01
CA ARG A 454 -5.43 25.24 -9.69
C ARG A 454 -6.41 24.30 -8.98
N SER A 455 -7.38 24.89 -8.30
CA SER A 455 -8.44 24.18 -7.57
C SER A 455 -9.34 23.40 -8.52
N VAL A 456 -9.29 22.07 -8.51
CA VAL A 456 -10.05 21.23 -9.48
C VAL A 456 -11.57 21.36 -9.35
N SER A 457 -12.09 21.74 -8.17
CA SER A 457 -13.53 22.02 -8.02
C SER A 457 -13.99 23.31 -8.72
N TYR A 458 -13.08 24.20 -9.12
CA TYR A 458 -13.45 25.43 -9.83
C TYR A 458 -13.44 25.20 -11.34
N SER A 459 -14.63 25.02 -11.92
CA SER A 459 -14.78 24.90 -13.38
C SER A 459 -14.36 26.19 -14.11
N ASP A 460 -13.57 26.05 -15.18
CA ASP A 460 -13.17 27.15 -16.05
C ASP A 460 -14.31 27.67 -16.94
N LEU A 461 -15.47 27.00 -16.96
CA LEU A 461 -16.65 27.38 -17.75
C LEU A 461 -17.79 27.92 -16.87
N ASP A 462 -18.57 28.85 -17.41
CA ASP A 462 -19.83 29.32 -16.82
C ASP A 462 -21.05 28.44 -17.19
N GLU A 463 -22.22 28.78 -16.64
CA GLU A 463 -23.50 28.06 -16.88
C GLU A 463 -23.93 28.02 -18.36
N SER A 464 -23.30 28.79 -19.24
CA SER A 464 -23.53 28.80 -20.69
C SER A 464 -22.46 28.06 -21.50
N GLY A 465 -21.46 27.48 -20.83
CA GLY A 465 -20.30 26.85 -21.46
C GLY A 465 -19.25 27.84 -21.97
N ALA A 466 -19.29 29.11 -21.55
CA ALA A 466 -18.30 30.11 -21.92
C ALA A 466 -17.14 30.13 -20.93
N VAL A 467 -15.91 30.29 -21.45
CA VAL A 467 -14.69 30.38 -20.63
C VAL A 467 -14.73 31.63 -19.74
N LYS A 468 -14.53 31.44 -18.43
CA LYS A 468 -14.49 32.51 -17.43
C LYS A 468 -13.25 33.41 -17.61
N PRO A 469 -13.31 34.68 -17.18
CA PRO A 469 -12.12 35.51 -17.10
C PRO A 469 -11.22 35.08 -15.93
N ASP A 470 -9.92 35.35 -16.04
CA ASP A 470 -8.96 35.17 -14.95
C ASP A 470 -9.33 36.04 -13.73
N VAL A 471 -9.03 35.55 -12.52
CA VAL A 471 -9.07 36.39 -11.33
C VAL A 471 -7.86 37.34 -11.37
N THR A 472 -8.06 38.61 -11.05
CA THR A 472 -6.99 39.60 -10.87
C THR A 472 -7.33 40.43 -9.64
N GLY A 473 -6.43 40.47 -8.65
CA GLY A 473 -6.70 41.13 -7.38
C GLY A 473 -5.45 41.44 -6.56
N PRO A 474 -5.55 42.34 -5.57
CA PRO A 474 -4.49 42.54 -4.59
C PRO A 474 -4.31 41.26 -3.75
N VAL A 475 -3.07 40.93 -3.41
CA VAL A 475 -2.75 39.81 -2.52
C VAL A 475 -2.57 40.31 -1.10
N VAL A 476 -3.18 39.59 -0.15
CA VAL A 476 -3.10 39.86 1.29
C VAL A 476 -2.76 38.59 2.07
N LEU A 477 -2.12 38.77 3.22
CA LEU A 477 -1.96 37.73 4.24
C LEU A 477 -3.10 37.88 5.28
N PRO A 478 -3.52 36.81 5.97
CA PRO A 478 -4.48 36.90 7.08
C PRO A 478 -4.09 37.92 8.16
N GLU A 479 -5.09 38.51 8.83
CA GLU A 479 -4.85 39.55 9.83
C GLU A 479 -3.99 39.07 11.02
N ALA A 480 -3.31 40.02 11.68
CA ALA A 480 -2.33 39.74 12.73
C ALA A 480 -2.98 39.23 14.05
N GLY A 481 -3.34 37.94 14.06
CA GLY A 481 -4.07 37.27 15.14
C GLY A 481 -5.04 36.20 14.61
N ASP A 482 -5.38 36.26 13.33
CA ASP A 482 -6.01 35.18 12.58
C ASP A 482 -4.99 34.05 12.30
N ASP A 483 -5.48 32.85 11.99
CA ASP A 483 -4.67 31.67 11.70
C ASP A 483 -4.08 31.71 10.26
N PRO A 484 -2.76 31.75 10.06
CA PRO A 484 -2.15 31.84 8.73
C PRO A 484 -2.36 30.57 7.88
N THR A 485 -2.69 29.44 8.52
CA THR A 485 -3.00 28.18 7.84
C THR A 485 -4.44 28.11 7.33
N GLY A 486 -5.31 29.05 7.75
CA GLY A 486 -6.72 29.12 7.33
C GLY A 486 -7.62 27.98 7.84
N CYS A 487 -7.16 27.20 8.82
CA CYS A 487 -7.90 26.08 9.39
C CYS A 487 -8.86 26.48 10.52
N ALA A 488 -8.58 27.59 11.22
CA ALA A 488 -9.52 28.27 12.11
C ALA A 488 -10.21 29.46 11.41
N SER A 489 -11.48 29.72 11.76
CA SER A 489 -12.23 30.88 11.25
C SER A 489 -11.48 32.18 11.50
N TRP A 490 -11.42 33.01 10.46
CA TRP A 490 -10.83 34.34 10.50
C TRP A 490 -11.74 35.40 11.12
N SER A 491 -11.23 36.62 11.20
CA SER A 491 -11.96 37.81 11.68
C SER A 491 -11.83 39.04 10.77
N GLY A 492 -10.90 39.02 9.81
CA GLY A 492 -10.80 40.01 8.72
C GLY A 492 -11.91 39.92 7.66
N ASP A 493 -12.02 40.97 6.84
CA ASP A 493 -12.91 41.06 5.66
C ASP A 493 -12.03 41.26 4.42
N TYR A 494 -11.98 40.24 3.55
CA TYR A 494 -11.10 40.18 2.38
C TYR A 494 -11.88 40.48 1.07
N SER A 495 -12.98 41.23 1.17
CA SER A 495 -13.88 41.58 0.06
C SER A 495 -13.17 42.24 -1.13
N GLY A 496 -12.96 41.46 -2.20
CA GLY A 496 -12.29 41.92 -3.43
C GLY A 496 -10.79 41.63 -3.48
N GLU A 497 -10.26 40.86 -2.53
CA GLU A 497 -8.84 40.53 -2.39
C GLU A 497 -8.58 39.03 -2.63
N ILE A 498 -7.30 38.67 -2.83
CA ILE A 498 -6.83 37.29 -2.96
C ILE A 498 -6.02 36.97 -1.70
N VAL A 499 -6.45 35.98 -0.91
CA VAL A 499 -5.78 35.64 0.35
C VAL A 499 -4.69 34.59 0.10
N LEU A 500 -3.48 34.85 0.60
CA LEU A 500 -2.33 33.96 0.56
C LEU A 500 -2.20 33.19 1.89
N ILE A 501 -2.24 31.87 1.82
CA ILE A 501 -2.43 30.95 2.96
C ILE A 501 -1.25 29.98 3.04
N GLU A 502 -0.79 29.64 4.25
CA GLU A 502 0.24 28.61 4.45
C GLU A 502 -0.36 27.19 4.27
N ALA A 503 0.30 26.28 3.54
CA ALA A 503 -0.12 24.88 3.47
C ALA A 503 -0.02 24.20 4.84
N ALA A 504 1.18 24.22 5.44
CA ALA A 504 1.46 23.72 6.78
C ALA A 504 1.08 22.24 6.95
N GLY A 505 1.57 21.38 6.04
CA GLY A 505 1.23 19.96 5.98
C GLY A 505 -0.21 19.68 5.56
N PHE A 506 -0.90 20.69 5.00
CA PHE A 506 -2.32 20.63 4.62
C PHE A 506 -3.28 20.15 5.72
N ALA A 507 -2.99 20.42 7.00
CA ALA A 507 -3.73 19.93 8.19
C ALA A 507 -5.27 19.82 8.05
N CYS A 508 -5.94 20.87 7.55
CA CYS A 508 -7.39 20.91 7.34
C CYS A 508 -7.86 20.72 5.87
N GLY A 509 -6.96 20.35 4.96
CA GLY A 509 -7.20 20.24 3.53
C GLY A 509 -7.38 21.59 2.80
N SER A 510 -7.40 21.55 1.48
CA SER A 510 -7.60 22.76 0.64
C SER A 510 -9.05 23.27 0.65
N VAL A 511 -10.04 22.40 0.90
CA VAL A 511 -11.47 22.74 0.96
C VAL A 511 -11.77 23.67 2.12
N ALA A 512 -11.23 23.40 3.32
CA ALA A 512 -11.43 24.27 4.49
C ALA A 512 -10.76 25.64 4.28
N LYS A 513 -9.51 25.67 3.80
CA LYS A 513 -8.76 26.89 3.48
C LYS A 513 -9.52 27.78 2.48
N GLY A 514 -9.98 27.20 1.36
CA GLY A 514 -10.76 27.91 0.34
C GLY A 514 -12.16 28.33 0.82
N GLY A 515 -12.81 27.51 1.64
CA GLY A 515 -14.10 27.83 2.26
C GLY A 515 -14.01 29.01 3.23
N ASN A 516 -12.98 29.04 4.08
CA ASN A 516 -12.72 30.14 5.00
C ASN A 516 -12.45 31.46 4.25
N ALA A 517 -11.67 31.42 3.17
CA ALA A 517 -11.45 32.58 2.31
C ALA A 517 -12.73 33.08 1.62
N ARG A 518 -13.54 32.16 1.07
CA ARG A 518 -14.86 32.47 0.48
C ARG A 518 -15.80 33.12 1.48
N ASP A 519 -15.90 32.57 2.69
CA ASP A 519 -16.87 33.04 3.70
C ASP A 519 -16.48 34.39 4.31
N HIS A 520 -15.22 34.81 4.16
CA HIS A 520 -14.70 36.15 4.47
C HIS A 520 -14.56 37.06 3.22
N GLY A 521 -15.22 36.71 2.10
CA GLY A 521 -15.42 37.61 0.95
C GLY A 521 -14.30 37.65 -0.11
N ALA A 522 -13.27 36.81 0.00
CA ALA A 522 -12.18 36.77 -0.97
C ALA A 522 -12.68 36.41 -2.38
N ILE A 523 -12.06 37.01 -3.41
CA ILE A 523 -12.38 36.72 -4.82
C ILE A 523 -11.55 35.55 -5.40
N GLY A 524 -10.60 35.04 -4.62
CA GLY A 524 -9.75 33.89 -4.92
C GLY A 524 -8.79 33.63 -3.75
N PHE A 525 -8.08 32.52 -3.78
CA PHE A 525 -7.09 32.19 -2.75
C PHE A 525 -5.83 31.55 -3.36
N MET A 526 -4.71 31.69 -2.64
CA MET A 526 -3.43 31.10 -3.01
C MET A 526 -2.88 30.32 -1.82
N ILE A 527 -2.33 29.14 -2.05
CA ILE A 527 -1.67 28.35 -1.01
C ILE A 527 -0.15 28.34 -1.30
N ILE A 528 0.65 28.66 -0.29
CA ILE A 528 2.11 28.42 -0.29
C ILE A 528 2.32 26.96 0.04
N GLY A 529 2.82 26.17 -0.92
CA GLY A 529 3.15 24.76 -0.69
C GLY A 529 4.28 24.57 0.31
N ASP A 530 4.39 23.35 0.85
CA ASP A 530 5.48 22.99 1.76
C ASP A 530 6.77 22.57 1.02
N ASP A 531 6.70 22.36 -0.30
CA ASP A 531 7.81 22.02 -1.22
C ASP A 531 7.73 22.75 -2.58
N ASP A 532 8.74 22.53 -3.44
CA ASP A 532 8.85 23.07 -4.81
C ASP A 532 8.54 22.02 -5.91
N LEU A 533 8.08 20.82 -5.55
CA LEU A 533 7.81 19.70 -6.46
C LEU A 533 6.38 19.74 -7.03
N LEU A 534 5.42 20.29 -6.27
CA LEU A 534 4.00 20.32 -6.65
C LEU A 534 3.43 18.93 -6.96
N GLU A 535 3.79 17.92 -6.17
CA GLU A 535 3.38 16.54 -6.44
C GLU A 535 1.88 16.31 -6.30
N THR A 536 1.16 17.09 -5.49
CA THR A 536 -0.26 16.88 -5.17
C THR A 536 -1.08 18.14 -5.43
N GLY A 537 -2.15 18.00 -6.22
CA GLY A 537 -3.09 19.09 -6.52
C GLY A 537 -4.02 19.47 -5.37
N ILE A 538 -4.86 20.49 -5.59
CA ILE A 538 -5.82 20.97 -4.59
C ILE A 538 -7.28 20.86 -5.09
N THR A 539 -8.16 20.35 -4.24
CA THR A 539 -9.63 20.36 -4.44
C THR A 539 -10.16 21.79 -4.46
N GLY A 540 -9.89 22.56 -3.40
CA GLY A 540 -10.39 23.92 -3.23
C GLY A 540 -11.92 23.99 -3.03
N VAL A 541 -12.56 25.01 -3.63
CA VAL A 541 -14.02 25.21 -3.57
C VAL A 541 -14.57 25.68 -4.92
N PRO A 542 -15.78 25.30 -5.33
CA PRO A 542 -16.32 25.64 -6.66
C PRO A 542 -16.74 27.10 -6.81
N GLN A 543 -16.83 27.89 -5.73
CA GLN A 543 -17.32 29.27 -5.78
C GLN A 543 -16.25 30.30 -6.17
N ILE A 544 -14.98 30.08 -5.81
CA ILE A 544 -13.86 31.01 -6.06
C ILE A 544 -12.61 30.24 -6.51
N PRO A 545 -11.81 30.77 -7.44
CA PRO A 545 -10.63 30.08 -7.94
C PRO A 545 -9.52 30.06 -6.89
N GLY A 546 -8.91 28.88 -6.72
CA GLY A 546 -7.71 28.67 -5.91
C GLY A 546 -6.50 28.27 -6.76
N ILE A 547 -5.29 28.53 -6.27
CA ILE A 547 -4.06 27.94 -6.84
C ILE A 547 -3.03 27.62 -5.74
N LEU A 548 -2.45 26.42 -5.80
CA LEU A 548 -1.27 26.02 -5.03
C LEU A 548 -0.01 26.54 -5.72
N THR A 549 0.94 27.06 -4.96
CA THR A 549 2.21 27.61 -5.44
C THR A 549 3.38 26.85 -4.82
N THR A 550 4.54 26.84 -5.49
CA THR A 550 5.79 26.31 -4.93
C THR A 550 6.18 27.05 -3.63
N ALA A 551 6.80 26.36 -2.68
CA ALA A 551 7.26 26.94 -1.42
C ALA A 551 8.14 28.18 -1.65
N THR A 552 9.07 28.11 -2.61
CA THR A 552 10.00 29.19 -2.97
C THR A 552 9.29 30.41 -3.54
N ASP A 553 8.37 30.26 -4.50
CA ASP A 553 7.69 31.41 -5.11
C ASP A 553 6.57 31.97 -4.21
N GLY A 554 5.87 31.10 -3.48
CA GLY A 554 4.85 31.50 -2.50
C GLY A 554 5.47 32.27 -1.32
N ALA A 555 6.62 31.83 -0.81
CA ALA A 555 7.38 32.59 0.19
C ALA A 555 7.91 33.92 -0.37
N ALA A 556 8.39 33.95 -1.61
CA ALA A 556 8.83 35.18 -2.27
C ALA A 556 7.66 36.17 -2.50
N LEU A 557 6.45 35.68 -2.74
CA LEU A 557 5.23 36.49 -2.80
C LEU A 557 4.84 37.02 -1.41
N ALA A 558 4.89 36.21 -0.36
CA ALA A 558 4.60 36.63 1.01
C ALA A 558 5.56 37.74 1.50
N ASP A 559 6.86 37.58 1.29
CA ASP A 559 7.88 38.60 1.60
C ASP A 559 7.61 39.91 0.83
N ALA A 560 7.11 39.82 -0.41
CA ALA A 560 6.74 40.98 -1.21
C ALA A 560 5.46 41.69 -0.73
N VAL A 561 4.43 40.94 -0.35
CA VAL A 561 3.18 41.47 0.25
C VAL A 561 3.47 42.20 1.57
N VAL A 562 4.39 41.67 2.39
CA VAL A 562 4.88 42.36 3.60
C VAL A 562 5.67 43.64 3.28
N ALA A 563 6.35 43.70 2.13
CA ALA A 563 7.10 44.87 1.70
C ALA A 563 6.23 45.98 1.07
N GLY A 564 5.07 45.64 0.50
CA GLY A 564 4.10 46.60 -0.04
C GLY A 564 3.01 45.92 -0.88
N PRO A 565 2.04 46.69 -1.43
CA PRO A 565 0.93 46.12 -2.20
C PRO A 565 1.40 45.35 -3.43
N VAL A 566 0.92 44.11 -3.57
CA VAL A 566 1.13 43.23 -4.73
C VAL A 566 -0.22 42.90 -5.35
N THR A 567 -0.28 42.79 -6.68
CA THR A 567 -1.44 42.34 -7.46
C THR A 567 -0.99 41.14 -8.30
N VAL A 568 -1.78 40.06 -8.27
CA VAL A 568 -1.54 38.86 -9.08
C VAL A 568 -2.71 38.57 -10.00
N THR A 569 -2.50 37.66 -10.95
CA THR A 569 -3.58 37.02 -11.72
C THR A 569 -3.28 35.54 -11.98
N PHE A 570 -4.35 34.74 -12.00
CA PHE A 570 -4.39 33.34 -12.40
C PHE A 570 -5.79 32.97 -12.89
N GLY A 571 -5.92 31.92 -13.70
CA GLY A 571 -7.21 31.52 -14.28
C GLY A 571 -7.07 30.83 -15.65
N PRO A 572 -8.17 30.67 -16.40
CA PRO A 572 -8.21 29.92 -17.64
C PRO A 572 -7.21 30.38 -18.71
N SER A 573 -6.85 31.67 -18.77
CA SER A 573 -5.88 32.17 -19.76
C SER A 573 -4.42 31.83 -19.45
N LEU A 574 -4.16 31.36 -18.21
CA LEU A 574 -2.88 30.84 -17.76
C LEU A 574 -2.91 29.32 -17.49
N LYS A 575 -3.95 28.59 -17.93
CA LYS A 575 -3.93 27.12 -17.92
C LYS A 575 -2.73 26.62 -18.74
N ASP A 576 -2.00 25.65 -18.21
CA ASP A 576 -0.82 25.01 -18.81
C ASP A 576 0.29 26.00 -19.25
N ALA A 577 0.29 27.23 -18.70
CA ALA A 577 1.14 28.33 -19.15
C ALA A 577 2.51 28.41 -18.45
N ALA A 578 2.79 27.51 -17.50
CA ALA A 578 4.10 27.37 -16.87
C ALA A 578 4.74 26.02 -17.25
N THR A 579 6.07 26.00 -17.36
CA THR A 579 6.84 24.78 -17.62
C THR A 579 8.06 24.77 -16.72
N VAL A 580 8.28 23.65 -16.04
CA VAL A 580 9.49 23.36 -15.26
C VAL A 580 10.34 22.36 -16.04
N ASP A 581 11.65 22.60 -16.06
CA ASP A 581 12.70 21.72 -16.57
C ASP A 581 13.84 21.79 -15.55
N ASP A 582 13.78 20.93 -14.53
CA ASP A 582 14.75 20.85 -13.44
C ASP A 582 15.36 19.44 -13.36
N PRO A 583 16.55 19.23 -13.96
CA PRO A 583 17.29 17.98 -13.85
C PRO A 583 17.69 17.55 -12.42
N ALA A 584 17.47 18.37 -11.38
CA ALA A 584 17.63 17.97 -9.99
C ALA A 584 16.41 17.22 -9.41
N GLN A 585 15.25 17.26 -10.09
CA GLN A 585 14.05 16.50 -9.70
C GLN A 585 13.95 15.12 -10.36
N VAL A 586 14.74 14.87 -11.43
CA VAL A 586 14.89 13.54 -12.04
C VAL A 586 15.27 12.51 -10.97
N ASP A 587 14.65 11.34 -11.00
CA ASP A 587 14.89 10.22 -10.06
C ASP A 587 14.58 10.53 -8.59
N LEU A 588 13.89 11.63 -8.27
CA LEU A 588 13.21 11.73 -6.97
C LEU A 588 12.05 10.73 -6.92
N LEU A 589 11.91 9.98 -5.84
CA LEU A 589 10.71 9.16 -5.60
C LEU A 589 9.56 10.08 -5.18
N ALA A 590 8.37 9.90 -5.76
CA ALA A 590 7.20 10.64 -5.32
C ALA A 590 6.85 10.31 -3.86
N SER A 591 6.54 11.34 -3.07
CA SER A 591 6.24 11.23 -1.64
C SER A 591 5.14 10.19 -1.36
N PHE A 592 4.06 10.25 -2.15
CA PHE A 592 2.90 9.35 -2.09
C PHE A 592 3.19 7.91 -2.58
N SER A 593 4.31 7.60 -3.24
CA SER A 593 4.48 6.28 -3.87
C SER A 593 4.60 5.15 -2.84
N SER A 594 3.59 4.27 -2.80
CA SER A 594 3.41 3.28 -1.74
C SER A 594 4.62 2.36 -1.50
N ARG A 595 4.95 2.14 -0.22
CA ARG A 595 5.93 1.14 0.23
C ARG A 595 5.41 -0.29 0.05
N SER A 596 6.34 -1.20 -0.24
CA SER A 596 6.14 -2.67 -0.35
C SER A 596 5.15 -3.25 0.64
N SER A 597 4.16 -4.00 0.14
CA SER A 597 3.66 -5.20 0.82
C SER A 597 4.72 -6.30 0.76
N ARG A 598 5.14 -6.82 1.92
CA ARG A 598 6.26 -7.77 2.01
C ARG A 598 5.76 -9.20 1.85
N GLN A 599 6.34 -9.94 0.91
CA GLN A 599 5.92 -11.30 0.57
C GLN A 599 7.00 -12.34 0.88
N ALA A 600 6.58 -13.57 1.20
CA ALA A 600 7.49 -14.63 1.66
C ALA A 600 8.59 -15.02 0.65
N ASN A 601 8.34 -14.85 -0.65
CA ASN A 601 9.26 -15.20 -1.74
C ASN A 601 9.54 -14.06 -2.74
N GLY A 602 8.88 -12.91 -2.60
CA GLY A 602 8.95 -11.77 -3.52
C GLY A 602 9.16 -10.43 -2.80
N LEU A 603 9.10 -9.35 -3.58
CA LEU A 603 9.15 -7.97 -3.13
C LEU A 603 8.44 -7.10 -4.17
N LYS A 604 7.79 -6.03 -3.73
CA LYS A 604 7.09 -5.04 -4.56
C LYS A 604 7.48 -3.63 -4.13
N PRO A 605 7.37 -2.59 -4.97
CA PRO A 605 7.15 -2.67 -6.42
C PRO A 605 8.29 -3.42 -7.13
N ASP A 606 8.08 -3.79 -8.40
CA ASP A 606 9.07 -4.49 -9.20
C ASP A 606 10.11 -3.51 -9.80
N VAL A 607 9.63 -2.36 -10.26
CA VAL A 607 10.39 -1.25 -10.87
C VAL A 607 9.78 0.09 -10.45
N SER A 608 10.47 1.19 -10.74
CA SER A 608 9.84 2.50 -10.85
C SER A 608 9.81 2.98 -12.31
N ALA A 609 8.86 3.85 -12.60
CA ALA A 609 8.85 4.71 -13.77
C ALA A 609 8.34 6.08 -13.31
N PRO A 610 8.54 7.17 -14.06
CA PRO A 610 8.09 8.43 -13.53
C PRO A 610 6.55 8.52 -13.51
N GLY A 611 6.06 9.33 -12.57
CA GLY A 611 4.71 9.44 -12.07
C GLY A 611 4.49 10.77 -11.31
N VAL A 612 5.25 11.84 -11.65
CA VAL A 612 4.96 13.23 -11.23
C VAL A 612 4.88 14.19 -12.46
N THR A 613 3.73 14.84 -12.69
CA THR A 613 3.45 15.95 -13.64
C THR A 613 3.57 15.79 -15.18
N LEU A 614 3.40 14.60 -15.79
CA LEU A 614 3.39 14.46 -17.28
C LEU A 614 2.13 14.98 -17.98
N TYR A 615 2.36 15.58 -19.13
CA TYR A 615 1.34 16.10 -20.02
C TYR A 615 0.91 15.04 -21.06
N SER A 616 -0.36 14.63 -21.04
CA SER A 616 -0.98 13.78 -22.07
C SER A 616 -2.43 14.20 -22.35
N ALA A 617 -3.13 13.49 -23.23
CA ALA A 617 -4.47 13.82 -23.72
C ALA A 617 -5.51 14.04 -22.60
N ALA A 618 -6.22 15.17 -22.66
CA ALA A 618 -7.33 15.51 -21.76
C ALA A 618 -8.69 15.27 -22.45
N VAL A 619 -9.53 14.45 -21.82
CA VAL A 619 -10.89 14.10 -22.24
C VAL A 619 -11.72 15.29 -22.69
N GLY A 620 -12.44 15.16 -23.82
CA GLY A 620 -13.39 16.15 -24.30
C GLY A 620 -12.81 17.49 -24.76
N THR A 621 -11.51 17.74 -24.56
CA THR A 621 -10.83 18.94 -25.06
C THR A 621 -10.52 18.87 -26.57
N GLY A 622 -10.66 17.68 -27.16
CA GLY A 622 -10.37 17.36 -28.56
C GLY A 622 -8.89 17.41 -28.97
N THR A 623 -8.10 18.32 -28.40
CA THR A 623 -6.72 18.61 -28.85
C THR A 623 -5.78 19.08 -27.74
N GLN A 624 -6.24 19.22 -26.48
CA GLN A 624 -5.42 19.72 -25.36
C GLN A 624 -5.00 18.57 -24.45
N GLY A 625 -4.00 18.84 -23.60
CA GLY A 625 -3.59 17.92 -22.54
C GLY A 625 -3.89 18.46 -21.15
N VAL A 626 -3.45 17.72 -20.14
CA VAL A 626 -3.45 18.10 -18.72
C VAL A 626 -2.27 17.41 -18.02
N SER A 627 -1.84 17.93 -16.87
CA SER A 627 -0.85 17.30 -15.99
C SER A 627 -1.46 16.93 -14.64
N GLU A 628 -1.05 15.78 -14.11
CA GLU A 628 -1.56 15.13 -12.90
C GLU A 628 -0.39 14.45 -12.14
N SER A 629 -0.64 13.65 -11.09
CA SER A 629 0.43 12.90 -10.39
C SER A 629 -0.07 11.60 -9.75
N GLY A 630 0.79 10.56 -9.73
CA GLY A 630 0.48 9.25 -9.16
C GLY A 630 1.34 8.07 -9.61
N THR A 631 1.08 6.89 -9.05
CA THR A 631 1.61 5.62 -9.54
C THR A 631 0.84 5.09 -10.75
N SER A 632 -0.36 5.60 -11.03
CA SER A 632 -1.18 5.16 -12.16
C SER A 632 -0.77 5.71 -13.52
N MET A 633 0.26 6.57 -13.64
CA MET A 633 1.00 6.73 -14.91
C MET A 633 2.42 6.19 -14.95
N ALA A 634 3.01 5.87 -13.79
CA ALA A 634 4.18 5.00 -13.77
C ALA A 634 3.83 3.63 -14.40
N ALA A 635 2.60 3.14 -14.18
CA ALA A 635 2.03 1.97 -14.84
C ALA A 635 2.02 2.06 -16.39
N PRO A 636 1.25 2.93 -17.09
CA PRO A 636 1.20 3.01 -18.55
C PRO A 636 2.51 3.43 -19.22
N THR A 637 3.36 4.19 -18.53
CA THR A 637 4.76 4.39 -18.97
C THR A 637 5.46 3.05 -19.08
N THR A 638 5.34 2.22 -18.04
CA THR A 638 5.87 0.85 -18.05
C THR A 638 5.13 -0.04 -19.05
N SER A 639 3.82 0.10 -19.24
CA SER A 639 3.01 -0.69 -20.19
C SER A 639 3.40 -0.44 -21.64
N GLY A 640 3.62 0.82 -22.04
CA GLY A 640 4.12 1.15 -23.37
C GLY A 640 5.55 0.65 -23.59
N VAL A 641 6.46 0.79 -22.60
CA VAL A 641 7.80 0.19 -22.69
C VAL A 641 7.75 -1.33 -22.74
N THR A 642 6.82 -1.96 -22.01
CA THR A 642 6.54 -3.40 -22.04
C THR A 642 6.04 -3.83 -23.43
N ALA A 643 5.20 -3.02 -24.08
CA ALA A 643 4.75 -3.26 -25.45
C ALA A 643 5.91 -3.16 -26.47
N LEU A 644 6.87 -2.23 -26.29
CA LEU A 644 8.08 -2.23 -27.11
C LEU A 644 8.88 -3.53 -26.95
N VAL A 645 9.11 -3.99 -25.70
CA VAL A 645 9.87 -5.23 -25.44
C VAL A 645 9.13 -6.45 -26.03
N ARG A 646 7.80 -6.51 -25.90
CA ARG A 646 6.98 -7.56 -26.54
C ARG A 646 7.09 -7.53 -28.07
N ALA A 647 7.08 -6.36 -28.71
CA ALA A 647 7.22 -6.21 -30.16
C ALA A 647 8.58 -6.73 -30.67
N ALA A 648 9.65 -6.50 -29.90
CA ALA A 648 10.98 -7.05 -30.21
C ALA A 648 11.09 -8.55 -29.92
N HIS A 649 10.40 -9.04 -28.88
CA HIS A 649 10.56 -10.36 -28.30
C HIS A 649 9.21 -11.10 -28.09
N PRO A 650 8.48 -11.43 -29.17
CA PRO A 650 7.21 -12.15 -29.10
C PRO A 650 7.39 -13.61 -28.62
N ASP A 651 8.60 -14.18 -28.67
CA ASP A 651 8.91 -15.54 -28.19
C ASP A 651 9.27 -15.60 -26.69
N TRP A 652 9.38 -14.46 -26.00
CA TRP A 652 9.75 -14.43 -24.57
C TRP A 652 8.52 -14.61 -23.68
N THR A 653 8.69 -15.37 -22.59
CA THR A 653 7.64 -15.52 -21.57
C THR A 653 7.43 -14.21 -20.81
N THR A 654 6.28 -14.07 -20.17
CA THR A 654 5.97 -12.95 -19.26
C THR A 654 7.02 -12.77 -18.16
N GLU A 655 7.48 -13.88 -17.56
CA GLU A 655 8.62 -13.89 -16.61
C GLU A 655 9.92 -13.35 -17.23
N GLU A 656 10.18 -13.62 -18.52
CA GLU A 656 11.40 -13.19 -19.21
C GLU A 656 11.34 -11.70 -19.61
N VAL A 657 10.16 -11.19 -20.01
CA VAL A 657 9.94 -9.74 -20.25
C VAL A 657 9.99 -8.95 -18.93
N LYS A 658 9.32 -9.43 -17.87
CA LYS A 658 9.39 -8.82 -16.52
C LYS A 658 10.83 -8.83 -15.98
N ALA A 659 11.57 -9.93 -16.17
CA ALA A 659 12.98 -10.00 -15.81
C ALA A 659 13.80 -8.94 -16.54
N ASP A 660 13.57 -8.74 -17.84
CA ASP A 660 14.32 -7.77 -18.62
C ASP A 660 14.16 -6.33 -18.08
N LEU A 661 12.92 -5.86 -17.95
CA LEU A 661 12.59 -4.54 -17.40
C LEU A 661 13.24 -4.31 -16.02
N MET A 662 13.15 -5.30 -15.13
CA MET A 662 13.78 -5.24 -13.80
C MET A 662 15.31 -5.35 -13.84
N ASN A 663 15.89 -6.00 -14.86
CA ASN A 663 17.33 -6.14 -14.99
C ASN A 663 17.99 -4.90 -15.54
N THR A 664 17.34 -4.22 -16.48
CA THR A 664 17.87 -3.07 -17.23
C THR A 664 17.49 -1.72 -16.63
N ALA A 665 16.64 -1.70 -15.60
CA ALA A 665 16.37 -0.55 -14.73
C ALA A 665 17.61 -0.11 -13.92
N VAL A 666 18.61 0.44 -14.62
CA VAL A 666 19.96 0.74 -14.08
C VAL A 666 20.13 2.16 -13.53
N HIS A 667 19.07 2.95 -13.50
CA HIS A 667 19.01 4.28 -12.88
C HIS A 667 18.61 4.14 -11.40
N ASP A 668 19.07 5.05 -10.53
CA ASP A 668 18.93 4.95 -9.08
C ASP A 668 17.99 6.03 -8.55
N VAL A 669 16.79 5.64 -8.12
CA VAL A 669 15.84 6.55 -7.49
C VAL A 669 16.30 6.91 -6.07
N HIS A 670 16.23 8.20 -5.73
CA HIS A 670 16.83 8.76 -4.52
C HIS A 670 15.96 9.83 -3.84
N THR A 671 16.27 10.14 -2.59
CA THR A 671 15.76 11.30 -1.85
C THR A 671 16.33 12.61 -2.41
N ALA A 672 15.77 13.75 -2.00
CA ALA A 672 16.30 15.08 -2.33
C ALA A 672 17.73 15.36 -1.77
N ASP A 673 18.23 14.55 -0.82
CA ASP A 673 19.63 14.62 -0.34
C ASP A 673 20.59 13.64 -1.05
N GLY A 674 20.10 12.87 -2.02
CA GLY A 674 20.87 11.92 -2.82
C GLY A 674 21.04 10.53 -2.20
N THR A 675 20.23 10.19 -1.18
CA THR A 675 20.20 8.85 -0.59
C THR A 675 19.35 7.92 -1.47
N VAL A 676 19.98 6.92 -2.07
CA VAL A 676 19.31 5.92 -2.94
C VAL A 676 18.38 5.02 -2.12
N TYR A 677 17.14 4.89 -2.56
CA TYR A 677 16.09 4.12 -1.88
C TYR A 677 16.38 2.61 -1.84
N GLY A 678 15.87 1.92 -0.83
CA GLY A 678 15.77 0.46 -0.85
C GLY A 678 14.81 -0.07 -1.93
N PRO A 679 14.97 -1.33 -2.40
CA PRO A 679 14.06 -1.97 -3.36
C PRO A 679 12.61 -2.13 -2.88
N ASN A 680 12.36 -1.93 -1.59
CA ASN A 680 11.04 -1.84 -0.95
C ASN A 680 10.31 -0.50 -1.21
N ARG A 681 10.97 0.49 -1.83
CA ARG A 681 10.35 1.70 -2.39
C ARG A 681 10.53 1.82 -3.91
N GLN A 682 11.71 1.56 -4.46
CA GLN A 682 12.00 1.75 -5.91
C GLN A 682 11.99 0.48 -6.78
N GLY A 683 11.76 -0.70 -6.21
CA GLY A 683 11.95 -1.97 -6.93
C GLY A 683 13.41 -2.15 -7.38
N ALA A 684 13.64 -2.43 -8.67
CA ALA A 684 14.99 -2.56 -9.21
C ALA A 684 15.72 -1.22 -9.53
N GLY A 685 14.97 -0.13 -9.64
CA GLY A 685 15.39 1.14 -10.23
C GLY A 685 14.36 1.68 -11.22
N ARG A 686 14.63 2.86 -11.80
CA ARG A 686 13.80 3.40 -12.90
C ARG A 686 14.06 2.63 -14.19
N ILE A 687 13.00 2.26 -14.90
CA ILE A 687 13.07 1.58 -16.20
C ILE A 687 13.83 2.39 -17.28
N ASP A 688 14.36 1.66 -18.26
CA ASP A 688 15.11 2.17 -19.41
C ASP A 688 14.72 1.34 -20.64
N ALA A 689 13.92 1.93 -21.52
CA ALA A 689 13.35 1.25 -22.69
C ALA A 689 14.44 0.82 -23.68
N LYS A 690 15.49 1.64 -23.82
CA LYS A 690 16.58 1.37 -24.76
C LYS A 690 17.48 0.26 -24.24
N ALA A 691 17.83 0.28 -22.95
CA ALA A 691 18.64 -0.75 -22.32
C ALA A 691 17.92 -2.10 -22.28
N ALA A 692 16.59 -2.12 -22.11
CA ALA A 692 15.75 -3.31 -22.26
C ALA A 692 15.89 -3.91 -23.68
N LEU A 693 15.57 -3.12 -24.72
CA LEU A 693 15.60 -3.58 -26.11
C LEU A 693 17.00 -3.94 -26.64
N ASP A 694 18.07 -3.32 -26.13
CA ASP A 694 19.46 -3.70 -26.43
C ASP A 694 19.93 -4.96 -25.65
N ASN A 695 19.18 -5.42 -24.65
CA ASN A 695 19.56 -6.56 -23.81
C ASN A 695 19.21 -7.91 -24.44
N GLN A 696 20.03 -8.92 -24.13
CA GLN A 696 19.87 -10.32 -24.55
C GLN A 696 20.27 -11.31 -23.44
N VAL A 697 20.32 -10.86 -22.18
CA VAL A 697 20.69 -11.68 -21.02
C VAL A 697 19.78 -11.35 -19.84
N LEU A 698 19.06 -12.35 -19.35
CA LEU A 698 18.07 -12.21 -18.29
C LEU A 698 18.58 -12.86 -17.00
N ALA A 699 18.27 -12.29 -15.85
CA ALA A 699 18.70 -12.71 -14.52
C ALA A 699 17.53 -12.64 -13.54
N TYR A 700 16.96 -13.79 -13.18
CA TYR A 700 15.73 -13.85 -12.40
C TYR A 700 15.75 -14.99 -11.37
N ALA A 701 15.17 -14.75 -10.20
CA ALA A 701 15.03 -15.77 -9.16
C ALA A 701 14.04 -16.88 -9.57
N ASN A 702 14.11 -18.02 -8.86
CA ASN A 702 13.00 -18.99 -8.74
C ASN A 702 12.24 -19.31 -10.07
N ALA A 703 12.97 -19.56 -11.15
CA ALA A 703 12.45 -19.67 -12.52
C ALA A 703 11.16 -20.51 -12.67
N GLY A 704 10.17 -19.97 -13.37
CA GLY A 704 8.80 -20.47 -13.51
C GLY A 704 7.80 -19.83 -12.53
N SER A 705 8.26 -19.11 -11.52
CA SER A 705 7.40 -18.46 -10.52
C SER A 705 6.88 -17.08 -10.92
N GLY A 706 7.49 -16.42 -11.91
CA GLY A 706 7.23 -15.02 -12.26
C GLY A 706 7.90 -14.01 -11.31
N VAL A 707 8.59 -14.49 -10.26
CA VAL A 707 9.24 -13.63 -9.26
C VAL A 707 10.73 -13.49 -9.56
N VAL A 708 11.12 -12.31 -10.02
CA VAL A 708 12.50 -11.99 -10.42
C VAL A 708 13.40 -11.71 -9.23
N SER A 709 12.86 -11.13 -8.15
CA SER A 709 13.63 -10.67 -6.98
C SER A 709 14.05 -11.82 -6.04
N ALA A 710 15.28 -11.74 -5.52
CA ALA A 710 15.85 -12.73 -4.60
C ALA A 710 15.49 -12.41 -3.13
N SER A 711 14.19 -12.38 -2.83
CA SER A 711 13.67 -12.12 -1.48
C SER A 711 13.85 -13.32 -0.54
N PHE A 712 14.32 -13.06 0.68
CA PHE A 712 14.40 -14.04 1.77
C PHE A 712 13.21 -13.94 2.75
N GLY A 713 12.41 -12.87 2.65
CA GLY A 713 11.32 -12.58 3.58
C GLY A 713 11.79 -12.35 5.02
N VAL A 714 10.95 -12.73 5.97
CA VAL A 714 11.21 -12.62 7.42
C VAL A 714 12.08 -13.78 7.90
N VAL A 715 13.21 -13.48 8.56
CA VAL A 715 14.17 -14.52 8.99
C VAL A 715 14.44 -14.44 10.50
N GLU A 716 13.75 -15.29 11.25
CA GLU A 716 13.86 -15.45 12.71
C GLU A 716 15.13 -16.26 13.09
N ALA A 717 16.18 -15.56 13.51
CA ALA A 717 17.46 -16.17 13.87
C ALA A 717 17.45 -16.70 15.33
N VAL A 718 16.95 -17.93 15.52
CA VAL A 718 17.04 -18.66 16.81
C VAL A 718 18.47 -19.15 17.05
N ASP A 719 19.09 -19.76 16.03
CA ASP A 719 20.47 -20.27 16.10
C ASP A 719 21.51 -19.14 16.03
N PRO A 720 22.75 -19.34 16.56
CA PRO A 720 23.81 -18.33 16.53
C PRO A 720 24.16 -17.83 15.12
N LYS A 721 23.97 -18.69 14.12
CA LYS A 721 24.20 -18.41 12.70
C LYS A 721 23.17 -19.13 11.85
N VAL A 722 22.41 -18.39 11.06
CA VAL A 722 21.51 -18.92 10.02
C VAL A 722 22.14 -18.66 8.64
N VAL A 723 22.01 -19.61 7.73
CA VAL A 723 22.45 -19.47 6.32
C VAL A 723 21.29 -19.90 5.43
N GLN A 724 20.89 -19.05 4.50
CA GLN A 724 19.87 -19.32 3.50
C GLN A 724 20.39 -19.08 2.10
N ASN A 725 19.71 -19.63 1.09
CA ASN A 725 20.06 -19.49 -0.31
C ASN A 725 18.83 -19.09 -1.14
N ARG A 726 19.04 -18.35 -2.22
CA ARG A 726 18.10 -18.14 -3.33
C ARG A 726 18.83 -18.36 -4.65
N GLN A 727 18.18 -19.06 -5.58
CA GLN A 727 18.76 -19.36 -6.89
C GLN A 727 18.32 -18.29 -7.89
N VAL A 728 19.28 -17.67 -8.56
CA VAL A 728 19.07 -16.74 -9.68
C VAL A 728 19.52 -17.45 -10.96
N THR A 729 18.59 -17.63 -11.89
CA THR A 729 18.85 -18.16 -13.23
C THR A 729 19.34 -17.02 -14.12
N VAL A 730 20.52 -17.18 -14.72
CA VAL A 730 21.06 -16.28 -15.73
C VAL A 730 20.92 -16.96 -17.10
N SER A 731 20.06 -16.39 -17.95
CA SER A 731 19.66 -16.89 -19.26
C SER A 731 20.27 -16.02 -20.36
N ASN A 732 21.11 -16.58 -21.23
CA ASN A 732 21.67 -15.86 -22.38
C ASN A 732 20.91 -16.22 -23.66
N LYS A 733 20.17 -15.25 -24.21
CA LYS A 733 19.42 -15.35 -25.47
C LYS A 733 20.30 -15.07 -26.71
N SER A 734 21.46 -14.42 -26.53
CA SER A 734 22.34 -14.04 -27.65
C SER A 734 23.10 -15.21 -28.31
N ASP A 735 23.64 -14.95 -29.50
CA ASP A 735 24.45 -15.87 -30.32
C ASP A 735 25.89 -16.10 -29.80
N ARG A 736 26.29 -15.38 -28.76
CA ARG A 736 27.67 -15.22 -28.27
C ARG A 736 27.80 -15.58 -26.79
N THR A 737 28.97 -16.05 -26.38
CA THR A 737 29.24 -16.33 -24.95
C THR A 737 29.41 -15.01 -24.18
N VAL A 738 28.48 -14.73 -23.27
CA VAL A 738 28.57 -13.57 -22.36
C VAL A 738 29.33 -13.95 -21.09
N ARG A 739 30.07 -13.01 -20.51
CA ARG A 739 30.78 -13.19 -19.23
C ARG A 739 30.44 -12.06 -18.27
N TYR A 740 29.97 -12.43 -17.09
CA TYR A 740 29.61 -11.52 -16.02
C TYR A 740 30.48 -11.73 -14.78
N ARG A 741 30.77 -10.65 -14.08
CA ARG A 741 31.21 -10.63 -12.67
C ARG A 741 29.99 -10.24 -11.84
N LEU A 742 29.75 -10.96 -10.75
CA LEU A 742 28.60 -10.74 -9.90
C LEU A 742 29.05 -10.31 -8.51
N ALA A 743 28.43 -9.26 -7.99
CA ALA A 743 28.64 -8.76 -6.64
C ALA A 743 27.30 -8.46 -5.97
N TYR A 744 27.29 -8.45 -4.64
CA TYR A 744 26.18 -7.84 -3.88
C TYR A 744 26.54 -6.39 -3.56
N GLU A 745 25.58 -5.50 -3.79
CA GLU A 745 25.61 -4.09 -3.43
C GLU A 745 24.50 -3.85 -2.40
N ALA A 746 24.84 -3.21 -1.28
CA ALA A 746 23.91 -2.96 -0.18
C ALA A 746 23.33 -1.55 -0.28
N LEU A 747 22.01 -1.42 -0.12
CA LEU A 747 21.32 -0.14 -0.02
C LEU A 747 20.97 0.10 1.46
N ALA A 748 20.13 -0.75 2.08
CA ALA A 748 20.02 -0.83 3.54
C ALA A 748 20.99 -1.88 4.13
N GLN A 749 21.77 -1.48 5.14
CA GLN A 749 22.74 -2.35 5.83
C GLN A 749 22.31 -2.68 7.25
N GLN A 750 21.67 -3.84 7.45
CA GLN A 750 21.42 -4.37 8.78
C GLN A 750 22.70 -5.02 9.39
N PRO A 751 23.16 -4.58 10.58
CA PRO A 751 24.24 -5.25 11.29
C PRO A 751 23.93 -6.74 11.51
N GLY A 752 24.94 -7.60 11.37
CA GLY A 752 24.78 -9.06 11.53
C GLY A 752 24.21 -9.80 10.32
N VAL A 753 23.67 -9.11 9.31
CA VAL A 753 23.31 -9.72 8.01
C VAL A 753 24.47 -9.55 7.03
N SER A 754 24.63 -10.51 6.12
CA SER A 754 25.62 -10.48 5.05
C SER A 754 25.18 -11.33 3.88
N TYR A 755 25.47 -10.89 2.65
CA TYR A 755 25.16 -11.60 1.42
C TYR A 755 26.44 -11.88 0.63
N ARG A 756 26.48 -12.99 -0.11
CA ARG A 756 27.52 -13.29 -1.10
C ARG A 756 26.92 -14.01 -2.30
N VAL A 757 27.58 -13.89 -3.45
CA VAL A 757 27.10 -14.42 -4.74
C VAL A 757 28.06 -15.49 -5.24
N GLU A 758 27.56 -16.72 -5.45
CA GLU A 758 28.37 -17.90 -5.74
C GLU A 758 27.85 -18.68 -6.97
N PRO A 759 28.63 -18.75 -8.08
CA PRO A 759 29.94 -18.15 -8.30
C PRO A 759 29.87 -16.64 -8.60
N SER A 760 30.90 -15.89 -8.17
CA SER A 760 31.03 -14.44 -8.45
C SER A 760 31.51 -14.10 -9.86
N VAL A 761 31.73 -15.11 -10.72
CA VAL A 761 31.97 -14.95 -12.16
C VAL A 761 31.28 -16.10 -12.89
N VAL A 762 30.44 -15.78 -13.88
CA VAL A 762 29.86 -16.77 -14.82
C VAL A 762 30.33 -16.50 -16.25
N ALA A 763 30.33 -17.54 -17.06
CA ALA A 763 30.34 -17.43 -18.52
C ALA A 763 29.18 -18.27 -19.04
N VAL A 764 28.24 -17.64 -19.73
CA VAL A 764 26.99 -18.27 -20.20
C VAL A 764 27.10 -18.45 -21.71
N ALA A 765 26.96 -19.69 -22.19
CA ALA A 765 27.09 -19.99 -23.61
C ALA A 765 25.87 -19.45 -24.39
N PRO A 766 25.95 -19.31 -25.74
CA PRO A 766 24.81 -18.88 -26.56
C PRO A 766 23.59 -19.76 -26.33
N ASN A 767 22.40 -19.17 -26.19
CA ASN A 767 21.14 -19.89 -25.99
C ASN A 767 21.18 -20.92 -24.84
N THR A 768 21.79 -20.55 -23.70
CA THR A 768 21.84 -21.41 -22.49
C THR A 768 21.52 -20.65 -21.22
N LYS A 769 21.06 -21.38 -20.20
CA LYS A 769 20.82 -20.87 -18.84
C LYS A 769 21.83 -21.48 -17.86
N THR A 770 22.24 -20.71 -16.85
CA THR A 770 23.05 -21.16 -15.70
C THR A 770 22.44 -20.67 -14.40
N VAL A 771 22.75 -21.30 -13.26
CA VAL A 771 22.28 -20.86 -11.94
C VAL A 771 23.40 -20.25 -11.13
N VAL A 772 23.08 -19.19 -10.39
CA VAL A 772 23.90 -18.51 -9.40
C VAL A 772 23.18 -18.57 -8.04
N ASN A 773 23.95 -18.69 -6.96
CA ASN A 773 23.43 -18.74 -5.60
C ASN A 773 23.65 -17.38 -4.91
N VAL A 774 22.56 -16.75 -4.49
CA VAL A 774 22.59 -15.62 -3.55
C VAL A 774 22.49 -16.21 -2.15
N VAL A 775 23.60 -16.18 -1.40
CA VAL A 775 23.68 -16.85 -0.09
C VAL A 775 23.70 -15.81 1.02
N MET A 776 22.57 -15.67 1.71
CA MET A 776 22.47 -14.86 2.92
C MET A 776 23.09 -15.59 4.11
N THR A 777 23.73 -14.85 5.01
CA THR A 777 24.26 -15.32 6.28
C THR A 777 23.90 -14.32 7.37
N VAL A 778 23.14 -14.77 8.36
CA VAL A 778 22.67 -13.99 9.50
C VAL A 778 23.39 -14.46 10.76
N THR A 779 23.97 -13.54 11.51
CA THR A 779 24.68 -13.79 12.77
C THR A 779 23.87 -13.19 13.92
N ARG A 780 23.07 -14.02 14.60
CA ARG A 780 22.03 -13.61 15.56
C ARG A 780 22.47 -12.54 16.55
N ASP A 781 23.57 -12.78 17.24
CA ASP A 781 23.99 -11.93 18.36
C ASP A 781 24.61 -10.58 17.88
N GLN A 782 24.80 -10.40 16.56
CA GLN A 782 25.19 -9.15 15.91
C GLN A 782 24.02 -8.35 15.35
N LEU A 783 22.80 -8.92 15.25
CA LEU A 783 21.63 -8.25 14.69
C LEU A 783 21.28 -6.95 15.43
N ARG A 784 20.83 -5.93 14.71
CA ARG A 784 20.20 -4.71 15.23
C ARG A 784 18.97 -4.36 14.41
N LYS A 785 18.00 -3.70 15.03
CA LYS A 785 16.84 -3.12 14.34
C LYS A 785 17.35 -1.82 13.72
N VAL A 786 17.48 -1.78 12.40
CA VAL A 786 17.98 -0.60 11.68
C VAL A 786 17.05 -0.42 10.50
N ALA A 787 16.40 0.74 10.44
CA ALA A 787 15.53 1.12 9.34
C ALA A 787 16.32 1.25 8.03
N ASP A 788 15.63 1.22 6.90
CA ASP A 788 16.19 1.70 5.65
C ASP A 788 16.59 3.20 5.82
N PRO A 789 17.76 3.65 5.31
CA PRO A 789 18.21 5.04 5.47
C PRO A 789 17.23 6.14 5.02
N THR A 790 16.24 5.82 4.19
CA THR A 790 15.20 6.79 3.74
C THR A 790 13.95 6.82 4.64
N VAL A 791 13.93 6.10 5.76
CA VAL A 791 12.79 6.05 6.71
C VAL A 791 12.97 7.12 7.78
N VAL A 792 12.02 8.04 7.89
CA VAL A 792 11.92 8.96 9.05
C VAL A 792 11.41 8.18 10.27
N THR A 793 12.11 8.28 11.40
CA THR A 793 11.84 7.53 12.63
C THR A 793 11.61 8.38 13.88
N ASP A 794 11.63 9.71 13.76
CA ASP A 794 11.82 10.61 14.90
C ASP A 794 10.59 10.72 15.82
N ASP A 795 9.38 10.43 15.33
CA ASP A 795 8.10 10.61 16.02
C ASP A 795 7.55 9.34 16.70
N GLY A 796 8.44 8.49 17.24
CA GLY A 796 8.04 7.24 17.93
C GLY A 796 7.50 6.13 17.01
N ARG A 797 7.71 6.26 15.68
CA ARG A 797 7.31 5.29 14.65
C ARG A 797 7.97 3.91 14.87
N GLN A 798 7.19 2.81 14.82
CA GLN A 798 7.77 1.46 14.74
C GLN A 798 8.28 1.22 13.30
N PHE A 799 9.46 0.61 13.18
CA PHE A 799 10.09 0.30 11.89
C PHE A 799 10.62 -1.14 11.86
N LEU A 800 11.03 -1.62 10.69
CA LEU A 800 11.63 -2.95 10.53
C LEU A 800 13.16 -2.90 10.58
N GLY A 801 13.78 -4.02 10.95
CA GLY A 801 15.20 -4.26 10.67
C GLY A 801 15.34 -4.76 9.23
N GLU A 802 15.92 -3.95 8.34
CA GLU A 802 15.90 -4.21 6.89
C GLU A 802 17.32 -4.40 6.32
N ALA A 803 17.52 -5.49 5.58
CA ALA A 803 18.77 -5.80 4.89
C ALA A 803 18.53 -5.88 3.37
N SER A 804 18.61 -4.73 2.70
CA SER A 804 18.15 -4.53 1.32
C SER A 804 19.30 -4.17 0.36
N GLY A 805 19.15 -4.49 -0.92
CA GLY A 805 20.17 -4.22 -1.93
C GLY A 805 19.94 -4.97 -3.23
N ARG A 806 21.01 -5.18 -4.00
CA ARG A 806 20.95 -5.81 -5.32
C ARG A 806 22.15 -6.70 -5.62
N VAL A 807 21.93 -7.74 -6.41
CA VAL A 807 23.02 -8.40 -7.15
C VAL A 807 23.26 -7.59 -8.42
N VAL A 808 24.46 -7.07 -8.58
CA VAL A 808 24.90 -6.43 -9.83
C VAL A 808 25.69 -7.43 -10.65
N LEU A 809 25.25 -7.66 -11.88
CA LEU A 809 25.95 -8.43 -12.89
C LEU A 809 26.71 -7.43 -13.79
N THR A 810 27.98 -7.16 -13.49
CA THR A 810 28.84 -6.31 -14.32
C THR A 810 29.38 -7.10 -15.51
N PRO A 811 29.19 -6.64 -16.76
CA PRO A 811 29.74 -7.33 -17.94
C PRO A 811 31.27 -7.27 -17.95
N GLY A 812 31.89 -8.36 -18.41
CA GLY A 812 33.35 -8.47 -18.55
C GLY A 812 33.81 -8.62 -20.00
N THR A 813 33.11 -9.45 -20.78
CA THR A 813 33.33 -9.64 -22.23
C THR A 813 32.03 -10.13 -22.87
N GLY A 814 31.81 -9.81 -24.14
CA GLY A 814 30.62 -10.25 -24.88
C GLY A 814 29.53 -9.18 -25.03
N GLY A 815 29.81 -7.91 -24.70
CA GLY A 815 29.02 -6.76 -25.13
C GLY A 815 27.54 -6.77 -24.72
N ALA A 816 27.23 -7.28 -23.53
CA ALA A 816 25.92 -7.23 -22.91
C ALA A 816 25.89 -6.15 -21.80
N PRO A 817 24.72 -5.61 -21.41
CA PRO A 817 24.62 -4.52 -20.43
C PRO A 817 24.91 -4.97 -19.00
N THR A 818 24.98 -4.01 -18.06
CA THR A 818 24.92 -4.30 -16.62
C THR A 818 23.50 -4.69 -16.25
N LEU A 819 23.33 -5.74 -15.45
CA LEU A 819 22.02 -6.20 -14.99
C LEU A 819 21.91 -6.09 -13.46
N ARG A 820 20.70 -5.86 -12.95
CA ARG A 820 20.37 -5.83 -11.53
C ARG A 820 19.35 -6.91 -11.15
N VAL A 821 19.48 -7.46 -9.94
CA VAL A 821 18.45 -8.32 -9.34
C VAL A 821 18.24 -7.87 -7.89
N PRO A 822 17.04 -7.41 -7.49
CA PRO A 822 16.76 -7.01 -6.11
C PRO A 822 16.97 -8.14 -5.10
N VAL A 823 17.40 -7.78 -3.88
CA VAL A 823 17.64 -8.68 -2.75
C VAL A 823 17.08 -8.02 -1.49
N HIS A 824 16.34 -8.77 -0.67
CA HIS A 824 15.69 -8.25 0.52
C HIS A 824 15.55 -9.32 1.62
N ALA A 825 15.68 -8.91 2.88
CA ALA A 825 15.33 -9.70 4.05
C ALA A 825 15.00 -8.80 5.25
N ASN A 826 14.02 -9.22 6.07
CA ASN A 826 13.81 -8.67 7.41
C ASN A 826 14.32 -9.69 8.43
N ALA A 827 15.61 -9.61 8.80
CA ALA A 827 16.21 -10.57 9.74
C ALA A 827 16.03 -10.09 11.19
N LYS A 828 15.42 -10.90 12.05
CA LYS A 828 15.24 -10.58 13.48
C LYS A 828 15.79 -11.68 14.39
N PRO A 829 16.51 -11.34 15.48
CA PRO A 829 17.03 -12.32 16.43
C PRO A 829 15.87 -12.90 17.23
N ALA A 830 15.79 -14.22 17.30
CA ALA A 830 14.73 -14.91 18.02
C ALA A 830 15.26 -15.58 19.30
N SER A 831 14.44 -15.67 20.33
CA SER A 831 14.69 -16.49 21.51
C SER A 831 14.12 -17.91 21.36
N ASN A 832 14.52 -18.79 22.27
CA ASN A 832 13.93 -20.12 22.45
C ASN A 832 13.64 -20.39 23.93
N LEU A 833 13.04 -19.39 24.59
CA LEU A 833 12.63 -19.47 25.97
C LEU A 833 11.41 -20.41 26.10
N VAL A 834 11.47 -21.27 27.11
CA VAL A 834 10.41 -22.20 27.51
C VAL A 834 9.97 -21.83 28.92
N ALA A 835 8.67 -21.59 29.10
CA ALA A 835 8.05 -21.40 30.39
C ALA A 835 7.91 -22.74 31.13
N GLN A 836 8.49 -22.85 32.33
CA GLN A 836 8.47 -24.07 33.14
C GLN A 836 7.95 -23.78 34.54
N ASP A 837 6.91 -24.49 34.96
CA ASP A 837 6.52 -24.54 36.37
C ASP A 837 7.64 -25.22 37.20
N ARG A 838 8.34 -24.43 38.02
CA ARG A 838 9.44 -24.92 38.87
C ARG A 838 9.05 -25.05 40.34
N GLN A 839 7.93 -24.46 40.74
CA GLN A 839 7.31 -24.62 42.05
C GLN A 839 5.80 -24.50 41.85
N PRO A 840 5.02 -25.59 41.91
CA PRO A 840 3.62 -25.63 41.48
C PRO A 840 2.76 -24.41 41.84
N GLY A 841 2.46 -23.63 40.79
CA GLY A 841 1.67 -22.39 40.83
C GLY A 841 2.29 -21.23 41.64
N LYS A 842 3.59 -21.26 41.96
CA LYS A 842 4.31 -20.19 42.70
C LYS A 842 5.28 -19.44 41.80
N THR A 843 6.05 -20.14 40.98
CA THR A 843 7.06 -19.52 40.12
C THR A 843 7.20 -20.27 38.80
N ILE A 844 6.97 -19.53 37.71
CA ILE A 844 7.28 -19.95 36.35
C ILE A 844 8.71 -19.48 36.06
N ALA A 845 9.60 -20.39 35.70
CA ALA A 845 10.96 -20.05 35.29
C ALA A 845 11.08 -20.14 33.77
N LEU A 846 11.73 -19.15 33.16
CA LEU A 846 12.00 -19.11 31.73
C LEU A 846 13.36 -19.75 31.46
N VAL A 847 13.39 -20.81 30.64
CA VAL A 847 14.58 -21.63 30.39
C VAL A 847 14.86 -21.69 28.90
N GLY A 848 16.08 -21.34 28.49
CA GLY A 848 16.47 -21.22 27.08
C GLY A 848 17.41 -20.04 26.88
N ARG A 849 17.48 -19.52 25.65
CA ARG A 849 18.25 -18.33 25.29
C ARG A 849 17.30 -17.17 24.95
N GLY A 850 17.34 -16.11 25.75
CA GLY A 850 16.69 -14.83 25.42
C GLY A 850 17.44 -14.06 24.34
N VAL A 851 16.86 -12.95 23.89
CA VAL A 851 17.53 -11.89 23.12
C VAL A 851 17.79 -10.73 24.08
N ALA A 852 18.99 -10.18 24.06
CA ALA A 852 19.35 -8.91 24.70
C ALA A 852 20.65 -8.45 24.06
N ASN A 853 20.59 -7.52 23.11
CA ASN A 853 21.77 -7.12 22.32
C ASN A 853 22.09 -5.62 22.32
N GLY A 854 21.26 -4.78 22.94
CA GLY A 854 21.55 -3.37 23.19
C GLY A 854 21.05 -2.92 24.56
N THR A 855 20.80 -1.62 24.71
CA THR A 855 20.14 -1.07 25.91
C THR A 855 18.62 -1.19 25.73
N LEU A 856 17.85 -1.31 26.82
CA LEU A 856 16.40 -1.15 26.73
C LEU A 856 16.06 0.33 26.45
N GLY A 857 15.10 0.60 25.56
CA GLY A 857 14.77 1.95 25.10
C GLY A 857 15.75 2.54 24.07
N ASP A 858 16.66 1.72 23.55
CA ASP A 858 17.39 1.97 22.31
C ASP A 858 16.55 1.35 21.17
N PRO A 859 15.96 2.14 20.25
CA PRO A 859 15.10 1.60 19.19
C PRO A 859 15.84 0.64 18.25
N THR A 860 17.19 0.63 18.27
CA THR A 860 17.99 -0.31 17.48
C THR A 860 18.24 -1.65 18.17
N ALA A 861 17.86 -1.79 19.44
CA ALA A 861 18.11 -2.95 20.27
C ALA A 861 16.93 -3.94 20.26
N TYR A 862 17.26 -5.22 20.12
CA TYR A 862 16.31 -6.30 20.36
C TYR A 862 16.46 -6.82 21.80
N THR A 863 15.34 -6.90 22.53
CA THR A 863 15.27 -7.43 23.90
C THR A 863 14.05 -8.32 24.03
N SER A 864 14.22 -9.59 24.38
CA SER A 864 13.08 -10.48 24.60
C SER A 864 12.21 -9.97 25.73
N LEU A 865 10.96 -9.64 25.39
CA LEU A 865 9.94 -9.20 26.34
C LEU A 865 9.04 -10.37 26.71
N GLY A 866 8.62 -10.42 27.97
CA GLY A 866 7.73 -11.45 28.50
C GLY A 866 6.56 -10.84 29.26
N SER A 867 5.37 -11.39 29.04
CA SER A 867 4.14 -11.11 29.78
C SER A 867 3.52 -12.40 30.31
N ALA A 868 2.77 -12.34 31.40
CA ALA A 868 2.00 -13.48 31.91
C ALA A 868 0.59 -13.06 32.35
N PHE A 869 -0.37 -13.88 31.95
CA PHE A 869 -1.81 -13.66 32.07
C PHE A 869 -2.50 -14.90 32.63
N GLU A 870 -3.68 -14.74 33.21
CA GLU A 870 -4.58 -15.87 33.42
C GLU A 870 -5.20 -16.26 32.08
N ARG A 871 -5.00 -17.51 31.65
CA ARG A 871 -5.59 -17.97 30.38
C ARG A 871 -7.07 -18.28 30.59
N LEU A 872 -7.91 -17.53 29.88
CA LEU A 872 -9.36 -17.73 29.88
C LEU A 872 -9.88 -18.21 28.52
N GLY A 873 -9.16 -17.99 27.42
CA GLY A 873 -9.56 -18.48 26.10
C GLY A 873 -8.52 -19.43 25.48
N ALA A 874 -9.00 -20.45 24.78
CA ALA A 874 -8.23 -21.21 23.79
C ALA A 874 -9.15 -21.64 22.64
N SER A 875 -8.82 -21.28 21.40
CA SER A 875 -9.57 -21.68 20.20
C SER A 875 -8.78 -22.73 19.41
N PRO A 876 -9.45 -23.78 18.85
CA PRO A 876 -8.79 -24.77 18.01
C PRO A 876 -8.45 -24.18 16.64
N GLN A 877 -7.32 -24.58 16.07
CA GLN A 877 -6.90 -24.06 14.75
C GLN A 877 -7.96 -24.36 13.68
N LEU A 878 -8.41 -23.31 12.98
CA LEU A 878 -9.25 -23.42 11.80
C LEU A 878 -8.56 -24.27 10.71
N PRO A 879 -9.32 -25.04 9.91
CA PRO A 879 -8.81 -25.62 8.68
C PRO A 879 -8.43 -24.52 7.68
N ARG A 880 -7.49 -24.83 6.78
CA ARG A 880 -7.32 -24.05 5.56
C ARG A 880 -8.47 -24.39 4.61
N CYS A 881 -9.03 -23.40 3.92
CA CYS A 881 -10.06 -23.64 2.92
C CYS A 881 -9.53 -24.58 1.82
N THR A 882 -10.37 -25.55 1.44
CA THR A 882 -10.13 -26.48 0.32
C THR A 882 -10.97 -26.05 -0.89
N THR A 883 -11.11 -26.90 -1.90
CA THR A 883 -12.05 -26.70 -3.03
C THR A 883 -13.51 -26.94 -2.62
N GLU A 884 -13.91 -26.46 -1.45
CA GLU A 884 -15.27 -26.48 -0.91
C GLU A 884 -15.42 -25.16 -0.15
N ALA A 885 -16.35 -24.30 -0.56
CA ALA A 885 -16.55 -23.01 0.09
C ALA A 885 -17.17 -23.20 1.49
N ARG A 886 -16.55 -22.58 2.50
CA ARG A 886 -17.00 -22.65 3.90
C ARG A 886 -16.65 -21.36 4.64
N ALA A 887 -17.42 -21.05 5.68
CA ALA A 887 -17.14 -19.94 6.59
C ALA A 887 -16.23 -20.34 7.78
N ASP A 888 -16.00 -21.65 8.01
CA ASP A 888 -15.18 -22.17 9.13
C ASP A 888 -13.71 -22.42 8.74
N CYS A 889 -13.14 -21.63 7.82
CA CYS A 889 -11.77 -21.82 7.30
C CYS A 889 -11.06 -20.51 6.93
N TYR A 890 -9.72 -20.53 6.91
CA TYR A 890 -8.89 -19.41 6.41
C TYR A 890 -8.45 -19.64 4.95
N LYS A 891 -8.42 -18.57 4.14
CA LYS A 891 -8.11 -18.65 2.70
C LYS A 891 -6.58 -18.58 2.45
N SER A 892 -5.92 -17.59 3.07
CA SER A 892 -4.47 -17.31 2.94
C SER A 892 -3.68 -17.53 4.25
N GLU A 893 -2.36 -17.68 4.17
CA GLU A 893 -1.51 -17.74 5.39
C GLU A 893 -1.46 -16.40 6.16
N LEU A 894 -1.93 -15.30 5.56
CA LEU A 894 -2.09 -14.00 6.22
C LEU A 894 -3.46 -13.88 6.90
N GLU A 895 -4.55 -14.33 6.25
CA GLU A 895 -5.86 -14.51 6.91
C GLU A 895 -5.80 -15.48 8.09
N ARG A 896 -4.86 -16.44 8.08
CA ARG A 896 -4.61 -17.31 9.23
C ARG A 896 -4.19 -16.54 10.50
N SER A 897 -3.91 -15.24 10.42
CA SER A 897 -3.78 -14.41 11.63
C SER A 897 -5.12 -14.05 12.28
N VAL A 898 -6.27 -14.25 11.62
CA VAL A 898 -7.60 -14.21 12.25
C VAL A 898 -7.75 -15.40 13.23
N ASP A 899 -7.51 -16.61 12.74
CA ASP A 899 -7.58 -17.91 13.45
C ASP A 899 -6.99 -17.85 14.88
N LEU A 900 -7.83 -17.70 15.90
CA LEU A 900 -7.43 -17.42 17.28
C LEU A 900 -6.83 -18.69 17.92
N ALA A 901 -5.78 -18.50 18.71
CA ALA A 901 -5.13 -19.58 19.46
C ALA A 901 -5.46 -19.52 20.94
N GLN A 902 -5.11 -18.42 21.62
CA GLN A 902 -5.29 -18.28 23.07
C GLN A 902 -5.50 -16.82 23.48
N VAL A 903 -6.36 -16.61 24.47
CA VAL A 903 -6.62 -15.32 25.11
C VAL A 903 -6.33 -15.42 26.60
N GLY A 904 -5.59 -14.44 27.14
CA GLY A 904 -5.29 -14.34 28.56
C GLY A 904 -5.48 -12.93 29.08
N VAL A 905 -5.98 -12.81 30.31
CA VAL A 905 -6.29 -11.54 30.98
C VAL A 905 -5.39 -11.34 32.19
N ALA A 906 -5.00 -10.09 32.46
CA ALA A 906 -4.31 -9.69 33.68
C ALA A 906 -4.78 -8.33 34.18
N SER A 907 -4.55 -8.07 35.46
CA SER A 907 -4.67 -6.77 36.10
C SER A 907 -3.42 -6.50 36.95
N ASP A 908 -3.00 -5.24 37.04
CA ASP A 908 -1.91 -4.82 37.91
C ASP A 908 -2.35 -4.15 39.22
N VAL A 909 -3.61 -4.34 39.64
CA VAL A 909 -4.18 -3.81 40.90
C VAL A 909 -3.35 -4.10 42.15
N ALA A 910 -2.56 -5.17 42.16
CA ALA A 910 -1.59 -5.47 43.23
C ALA A 910 -0.44 -4.45 43.35
N VAL A 911 -0.23 -3.60 42.34
CA VAL A 911 0.83 -2.59 42.23
C VAL A 911 0.26 -1.19 41.95
N SER A 912 -0.84 -1.08 41.17
CA SER A 912 -1.58 0.17 40.92
C SER A 912 -3.02 0.13 41.48
N PRO A 913 -3.23 0.09 42.81
CA PRO A 913 -4.56 -0.02 43.44
C PRO A 913 -5.38 1.28 43.45
N GLN A 914 -5.01 2.31 42.67
CA GLN A 914 -5.74 3.59 42.58
C GLN A 914 -6.39 3.75 41.20
N ASP A 915 -5.68 3.35 40.16
CA ASP A 915 -6.19 3.16 38.80
C ASP A 915 -5.45 1.95 38.20
N PRO A 916 -6.00 0.73 38.36
CA PRO A 916 -5.41 -0.46 37.79
C PRO A 916 -5.67 -0.52 36.28
N TRP A 917 -4.79 -1.18 35.56
CA TRP A 917 -4.95 -1.42 34.13
C TRP A 917 -5.45 -2.84 33.88
N LEU A 918 -6.41 -2.95 32.96
CA LEU A 918 -6.78 -4.23 32.34
C LEU A 918 -5.83 -4.51 31.18
N TYR A 919 -5.34 -5.75 31.10
CA TYR A 919 -4.45 -6.21 30.04
C TYR A 919 -5.02 -7.49 29.43
N VAL A 920 -5.13 -7.55 28.11
CA VAL A 920 -5.60 -8.72 27.36
C VAL A 920 -4.56 -9.10 26.31
N GLY A 921 -3.88 -10.22 26.57
CA GLY A 921 -2.98 -10.85 25.61
C GLY A 921 -3.78 -11.75 24.68
N VAL A 922 -3.81 -11.41 23.39
CA VAL A 922 -4.42 -12.18 22.31
C VAL A 922 -3.32 -12.87 21.51
N SER A 923 -3.61 -14.05 20.96
CA SER A 923 -2.70 -14.76 20.07
C SER A 923 -3.44 -15.63 19.06
N ALA A 924 -2.87 -15.76 17.87
CA ALA A 924 -3.42 -16.46 16.72
C ALA A 924 -2.54 -17.67 16.32
N HIS A 925 -3.01 -18.51 15.39
CA HIS A 925 -2.24 -19.64 14.85
C HIS A 925 -1.40 -19.26 13.61
N GLY A 926 -1.75 -18.17 12.92
CA GLY A 926 -0.96 -17.52 11.87
C GLY A 926 -0.27 -16.25 12.37
N LYS A 927 0.53 -15.63 11.49
CA LYS A 927 1.25 -14.38 11.78
C LYS A 927 0.75 -13.26 10.86
N TYR A 928 0.33 -12.15 11.45
CA TYR A 928 0.07 -10.93 10.70
C TYR A 928 1.40 -10.25 10.33
N THR A 929 1.46 -9.58 9.18
CA THR A 929 2.63 -8.82 8.71
C THR A 929 2.81 -7.54 9.53
N SER A 930 1.76 -6.74 9.60
CA SER A 930 1.62 -5.51 10.37
C SER A 930 0.23 -5.45 11.02
N PRO A 931 0.07 -4.88 12.23
CA PRO A 931 -1.25 -4.71 12.85
C PRO A 931 -2.16 -3.77 12.03
N GLU A 932 -3.48 -3.99 12.10
CA GLU A 932 -4.51 -3.10 11.54
C GLU A 932 -4.30 -2.81 10.04
N THR A 933 -4.23 -3.88 9.25
CA THR A 933 -4.09 -3.82 7.78
C THR A 933 -5.07 -4.77 7.09
N ALA A 934 -4.86 -6.08 7.26
CA ALA A 934 -5.74 -7.13 6.76
C ALA A 934 -6.59 -7.80 7.86
N VAL A 935 -6.21 -7.63 9.14
CA VAL A 935 -6.83 -8.28 10.30
C VAL A 935 -6.87 -7.32 11.50
N ASN A 936 -8.02 -7.30 12.18
CA ASN A 936 -8.32 -6.44 13.34
C ASN A 936 -8.76 -7.30 14.54
N TYR A 937 -8.56 -6.82 15.79
CA TYR A 937 -8.91 -7.56 17.01
C TYR A 937 -9.74 -6.71 18.00
N GLY A 938 -10.97 -7.14 18.28
CA GLY A 938 -11.87 -6.51 19.24
C GLY A 938 -12.02 -7.33 20.52
N VAL A 939 -11.80 -6.71 21.69
CA VAL A 939 -12.08 -7.27 23.01
C VAL A 939 -13.37 -6.63 23.55
N TYR A 940 -14.40 -7.43 23.80
CA TYR A 940 -15.73 -6.96 24.18
C TYR A 940 -16.00 -7.27 25.65
N LEU A 941 -16.42 -6.26 26.43
CA LEU A 941 -16.50 -6.29 27.89
C LEU A 941 -17.92 -5.98 28.38
N ASP A 942 -18.56 -6.95 29.04
CA ASP A 942 -19.79 -6.79 29.84
C ASP A 942 -19.39 -6.49 31.29
N ALA A 943 -19.57 -5.23 31.69
CA ALA A 943 -19.15 -4.70 32.99
C ALA A 943 -20.32 -4.55 33.97
N THR A 944 -21.56 -4.49 33.46
CA THR A 944 -22.79 -4.40 34.27
C THR A 944 -23.37 -5.77 34.66
N GLY A 945 -23.01 -6.83 33.95
CA GLY A 945 -23.47 -8.20 34.16
C GLY A 945 -24.84 -8.51 33.53
N ASP A 946 -25.33 -7.68 32.61
CA ASP A 946 -26.64 -7.88 31.96
C ASP A 946 -26.59 -8.81 30.73
N GLY A 947 -25.38 -9.02 30.17
CA GLY A 947 -25.11 -9.89 29.03
C GLY A 947 -24.84 -9.17 27.70
N ALA A 948 -25.09 -7.87 27.61
CA ALA A 948 -24.59 -7.02 26.54
C ALA A 948 -23.20 -6.47 26.92
N TRP A 949 -22.32 -6.26 25.94
CA TRP A 949 -21.05 -5.59 26.19
C TRP A 949 -21.26 -4.07 26.33
N ASP A 950 -20.67 -3.48 27.36
CA ASP A 950 -20.64 -2.04 27.66
C ASP A 950 -19.52 -1.33 26.89
N TYR A 951 -18.37 -1.99 26.76
CA TYR A 951 -17.14 -1.45 26.15
C TYR A 951 -16.53 -2.41 25.13
N GLN A 952 -15.90 -1.84 24.12
CA GLN A 952 -14.95 -2.52 23.25
C GLN A 952 -13.57 -1.89 23.45
N VAL A 953 -12.54 -2.73 23.59
CA VAL A 953 -11.13 -2.33 23.49
C VAL A 953 -10.61 -2.92 22.19
N THR A 954 -10.24 -2.06 21.25
CA THR A 954 -9.81 -2.46 19.89
C THR A 954 -8.50 -1.78 19.54
N THR A 955 -7.75 -2.40 18.63
CA THR A 955 -6.62 -1.76 17.96
C THR A 955 -7.09 -0.73 16.93
N TYR A 956 -6.17 0.14 16.48
CA TYR A 956 -6.39 1.14 15.44
C TYR A 956 -5.05 1.57 14.79
N ARG A 957 -5.06 2.10 13.55
CA ARG A 957 -3.88 2.66 12.86
C ARG A 957 -4.21 3.97 12.13
N ILE A 958 -3.34 4.97 12.27
CA ILE A 958 -3.41 6.27 11.59
C ILE A 958 -2.68 6.17 10.23
N ALA A 959 -3.14 6.90 9.22
CA ALA A 959 -2.45 6.98 7.92
C ALA A 959 -1.02 7.54 8.07
N ASP A 960 -0.08 7.04 7.27
CA ASP A 960 1.36 7.35 7.31
C ASP A 960 2.09 7.18 8.66
N TYR A 961 1.42 6.66 9.70
CA TYR A 961 1.97 6.54 11.05
C TYR A 961 2.02 5.09 11.52
N ASP A 962 3.19 4.46 11.35
CA ASP A 962 3.47 3.08 11.80
C ASP A 962 3.63 2.96 13.33
N ALA A 963 2.72 3.50 14.12
CA ALA A 963 2.61 3.22 15.56
C ALA A 963 1.19 2.73 15.86
N PRO A 964 0.95 1.40 15.88
CA PRO A 964 -0.37 0.85 16.12
C PRO A 964 -0.89 1.24 17.51
N LEU A 965 -2.15 1.66 17.55
CA LEU A 965 -2.81 2.24 18.72
C LEU A 965 -3.82 1.26 19.32
N VAL A 966 -4.27 1.55 20.53
CA VAL A 966 -5.39 0.89 21.21
C VAL A 966 -6.35 1.97 21.68
N VAL A 967 -7.62 1.82 21.33
CA VAL A 967 -8.70 2.73 21.70
C VAL A 967 -9.78 2.00 22.52
N VAL A 968 -10.58 2.78 23.25
CA VAL A 968 -11.74 2.27 23.99
C VAL A 968 -13.00 2.99 23.54
N THR A 969 -14.02 2.23 23.19
CA THR A 969 -15.32 2.72 22.69
C THR A 969 -16.46 2.23 23.58
N ASP A 970 -17.57 2.98 23.61
CA ASP A 970 -18.86 2.46 24.09
C ASP A 970 -19.60 1.69 22.98
N ARG A 971 -20.71 1.03 23.35
CA ARG A 971 -21.56 0.23 22.44
C ARG A 971 -22.18 1.00 21.26
N ALA A 972 -22.02 2.32 21.18
CA ALA A 972 -22.37 3.13 20.02
C ALA A 972 -21.12 3.72 19.32
N TYR A 973 -20.00 3.01 19.44
CA TYR A 973 -18.67 3.32 18.88
C TYR A 973 -18.11 4.70 19.24
N ASN A 974 -18.61 5.34 20.31
CA ASN A 974 -18.07 6.62 20.75
C ASN A 974 -16.78 6.38 21.54
N LEU A 975 -15.68 7.02 21.10
CA LEU A 975 -14.41 7.01 21.84
C LEU A 975 -14.57 7.54 23.28
N LEU A 976 -13.92 6.86 24.22
CA LEU A 976 -13.99 7.14 25.65
C LEU A 976 -12.64 7.63 26.22
N PRO A 977 -12.65 8.57 27.20
CA PRO A 977 -13.79 9.34 27.68
C PRO A 977 -14.28 10.37 26.64
N ARG A 978 -15.61 10.55 26.53
CA ARG A 978 -16.21 11.44 25.52
C ARG A 978 -15.65 12.87 25.62
N GLY A 979 -15.15 13.40 24.50
CA GLY A 979 -14.63 14.77 24.36
C GLY A 979 -13.14 14.95 24.63
N ASN A 980 -12.49 14.02 25.34
CA ASN A 980 -11.03 13.91 25.40
C ASN A 980 -10.68 12.42 25.55
N PRO A 981 -10.71 11.66 24.44
CA PRO A 981 -10.61 10.22 24.48
C PRO A 981 -9.22 9.76 24.90
N TRP A 982 -9.14 8.57 25.49
CA TRP A 982 -7.89 7.92 25.80
C TRP A 982 -7.45 7.03 24.62
N ILE A 983 -6.17 7.08 24.31
CA ILE A 983 -5.53 6.35 23.22
C ILE A 983 -4.20 5.83 23.73
N GLY A 984 -4.00 4.52 23.74
CA GLY A 984 -2.73 3.88 24.10
C GLY A 984 -1.97 3.39 22.86
N TYR A 985 -0.74 2.91 23.07
CA TYR A 985 -0.02 2.12 22.07
C TYR A 985 -0.35 0.62 22.22
N LEU A 986 -0.45 -0.08 21.09
CA LEU A 986 -0.44 -1.55 21.07
C LEU A 986 0.84 -2.05 21.73
N ASN A 987 0.74 -3.10 22.57
CA ASN A 987 1.86 -3.57 23.38
C ASN A 987 2.43 -2.50 24.35
N VAL A 988 1.66 -1.49 24.76
CA VAL A 988 2.00 -0.47 25.79
C VAL A 988 3.41 0.17 25.64
N ALA A 989 3.86 0.35 24.40
CA ALA A 989 5.12 1.02 24.08
C ALA A 989 5.13 1.50 22.62
N ASP A 990 5.78 2.64 22.40
CA ASP A 990 6.03 3.23 21.09
C ASP A 990 7.23 2.57 20.37
N GLY A 991 7.67 3.17 19.26
CA GLY A 991 8.85 2.78 18.48
C GLY A 991 10.18 2.78 19.22
N THR A 992 10.31 3.39 20.40
CA THR A 992 11.56 3.36 21.19
C THR A 992 11.89 1.97 21.74
N ILE A 993 10.89 1.09 21.81
CA ILE A 993 11.00 -0.29 22.27
C ILE A 993 10.53 -1.23 21.16
N ASP A 994 11.39 -2.15 20.72
CA ASP A 994 10.90 -3.25 19.90
C ASP A 994 10.02 -4.17 20.75
N THR A 995 8.73 -4.18 20.45
CA THR A 995 7.76 -5.12 21.04
C THR A 995 7.58 -6.39 20.19
N ASN A 996 8.35 -6.54 19.09
CA ASN A 996 8.03 -7.45 17.98
C ASN A 996 6.60 -7.18 17.45
N ALA A 997 6.30 -5.90 17.17
CA ALA A 997 5.00 -5.48 16.66
C ALA A 997 4.70 -6.01 15.25
N PHE A 998 5.73 -6.26 14.43
CA PHE A 998 5.60 -6.80 13.07
C PHE A 998 5.96 -8.28 12.98
N ASP A 999 5.39 -8.98 11.99
CA ASP A 999 5.57 -10.41 11.69
C ASP A 999 5.39 -11.29 12.94
N SER A 1000 4.19 -11.24 13.52
CA SER A 1000 3.88 -11.72 14.86
C SER A 1000 2.55 -12.46 14.93
N ASP A 1001 2.42 -13.38 15.87
CA ASP A 1001 1.24 -14.22 16.18
C ASP A 1001 0.60 -13.83 17.53
N VAL A 1002 1.00 -12.68 18.09
CA VAL A 1002 0.60 -12.22 19.44
C VAL A 1002 0.41 -10.70 19.49
N GLN A 1003 -0.55 -10.26 20.31
CA GLN A 1003 -0.85 -8.85 20.58
C GLN A 1003 -1.21 -8.64 22.05
N LEU A 1004 -1.02 -7.42 22.55
CA LEU A 1004 -1.42 -7.01 23.90
C LEU A 1004 -2.23 -5.71 23.85
N LEU A 1005 -3.54 -5.84 24.00
CA LEU A 1005 -4.46 -4.73 24.18
C LEU A 1005 -4.57 -4.40 25.68
N SER A 1006 -4.79 -3.14 26.03
CA SER A 1006 -4.90 -2.72 27.43
C SER A 1006 -5.55 -1.36 27.58
N ALA A 1007 -6.17 -1.09 28.74
CA ALA A 1007 -6.65 0.23 29.11
C ALA A 1007 -6.66 0.41 30.65
N PRO A 1008 -6.50 1.64 31.16
CA PRO A 1008 -6.80 1.96 32.56
C PRO A 1008 -8.29 1.79 32.86
N LEU A 1009 -8.65 1.28 34.05
CA LEU A 1009 -10.05 1.13 34.44
C LEU A 1009 -10.76 2.49 34.60
N SER A 1010 -10.04 3.58 34.84
CA SER A 1010 -10.62 4.93 34.89
C SER A 1010 -11.31 5.37 33.59
N VAL A 1011 -10.97 4.77 32.44
CA VAL A 1011 -11.64 5.00 31.14
C VAL A 1011 -12.91 4.16 30.99
N MET A 1012 -13.04 3.08 31.77
CA MET A 1012 -14.16 2.11 31.75
C MET A 1012 -14.94 2.11 33.08
N PRO A 1013 -15.55 3.23 33.51
CA PRO A 1013 -16.06 3.45 34.88
C PRO A 1013 -17.21 2.53 35.34
N LEU A 1014 -17.77 1.69 34.47
CA LEU A 1014 -18.74 0.64 34.85
C LEU A 1014 -18.05 -0.60 35.44
N VAL A 1015 -16.75 -0.80 35.16
CA VAL A 1015 -15.94 -1.92 35.68
C VAL A 1015 -15.71 -1.73 37.19
N THR A 1016 -16.63 -2.26 37.97
CA THR A 1016 -16.68 -2.13 39.44
C THR A 1016 -16.36 -3.44 40.18
N GLY A 1017 -15.96 -4.48 39.43
CA GLY A 1017 -15.63 -5.82 39.90
C GLY A 1017 -15.54 -6.78 38.71
N ARG A 1018 -15.87 -8.06 38.91
CA ARG A 1018 -15.97 -9.09 37.87
C ARG A 1018 -16.74 -8.63 36.62
N VAL A 1019 -16.09 -8.77 35.46
CA VAL A 1019 -16.64 -8.57 34.12
C VAL A 1019 -16.83 -9.91 33.40
N SER A 1020 -17.75 -9.96 32.44
CA SER A 1020 -17.72 -10.98 31.37
C SER A 1020 -16.96 -10.44 30.16
N LEU A 1021 -16.31 -11.30 29.38
CA LEU A 1021 -15.67 -10.87 28.13
C LEU A 1021 -15.62 -11.94 27.03
N GLY A 1022 -15.44 -11.46 25.81
CA GLY A 1022 -15.13 -12.23 24.60
C GLY A 1022 -14.13 -11.49 23.72
N VAL A 1023 -13.54 -12.19 22.75
CA VAL A 1023 -12.63 -11.62 21.76
C VAL A 1023 -13.06 -12.10 20.37
N GLN A 1024 -13.27 -11.16 19.46
CA GLN A 1024 -13.46 -11.43 18.04
C GLN A 1024 -12.26 -10.90 17.27
N SER A 1025 -11.91 -11.59 16.19
CA SER A 1025 -10.98 -11.12 15.18
C SER A 1025 -11.65 -11.17 13.81
N THR A 1026 -11.49 -10.12 13.02
CA THR A 1026 -12.05 -9.99 11.68
C THR A 1026 -10.95 -9.73 10.66
N SER A 1027 -11.22 -10.04 9.39
CA SER A 1027 -10.42 -9.59 8.26
C SER A 1027 -11.26 -8.75 7.31
N ALA A 1028 -10.60 -7.89 6.52
CA ALA A 1028 -11.23 -7.15 5.42
C ALA A 1028 -11.84 -8.07 4.33
N TYR A 1029 -11.57 -9.38 4.39
CA TYR A 1029 -11.90 -10.39 3.37
C TYR A 1029 -12.95 -11.40 3.85
N GLY A 1030 -13.67 -11.07 4.94
CA GLY A 1030 -14.82 -11.81 5.46
C GLY A 1030 -14.51 -13.01 6.37
N THR A 1031 -13.24 -13.39 6.53
CA THR A 1031 -12.84 -14.42 7.50
C THR A 1031 -12.89 -13.83 8.92
N VAL A 1032 -13.61 -14.49 9.83
CA VAL A 1032 -13.86 -14.08 11.23
C VAL A 1032 -13.61 -15.28 12.16
N ASP A 1033 -13.11 -15.03 13.38
CA ASP A 1033 -13.09 -16.02 14.47
C ASP A 1033 -13.58 -15.38 15.79
N ASP A 1034 -14.27 -16.18 16.60
CA ASP A 1034 -15.11 -15.76 17.73
C ASP A 1034 -14.79 -16.59 18.99
N LEU A 1035 -14.25 -15.95 20.04
CA LEU A 1035 -13.85 -16.62 21.28
C LEU A 1035 -14.51 -15.96 22.51
N GLY A 1036 -15.68 -16.46 22.88
CA GLY A 1036 -16.55 -15.87 23.92
C GLY A 1036 -17.42 -14.72 23.40
N THR A 1037 -17.28 -14.38 22.12
CA THR A 1037 -18.23 -13.63 21.30
C THR A 1037 -19.04 -14.57 20.39
N VAL A 1038 -20.08 -14.03 19.76
CA VAL A 1038 -20.71 -14.55 18.55
C VAL A 1038 -21.02 -13.39 17.63
N THR A 1039 -20.87 -13.56 16.32
CA THR A 1039 -21.34 -12.60 15.33
C THR A 1039 -22.88 -12.52 15.34
N GLY A 1040 -23.42 -11.31 15.48
CA GLY A 1040 -24.84 -11.01 15.58
C GLY A 1040 -25.56 -10.88 14.22
N PRO A 1041 -26.91 -10.79 14.20
CA PRO A 1041 -27.69 -10.71 12.96
C PRO A 1041 -27.52 -9.40 12.16
N ASP A 1042 -26.82 -8.42 12.73
CA ASP A 1042 -26.45 -7.14 12.14
C ASP A 1042 -24.94 -7.04 11.85
N GLY A 1043 -24.19 -8.11 12.10
CA GLY A 1043 -22.72 -8.15 11.98
C GLY A 1043 -21.96 -7.52 13.15
N GLY A 1044 -22.64 -7.02 14.18
CA GLY A 1044 -21.99 -6.66 15.43
C GLY A 1044 -21.49 -7.90 16.17
N ALA A 1045 -20.30 -7.86 16.77
CA ALA A 1045 -19.90 -8.87 17.74
C ALA A 1045 -20.80 -8.79 18.99
N GLU A 1046 -21.26 -9.92 19.51
CA GLU A 1046 -22.10 -10.00 20.70
C GLU A 1046 -21.55 -10.95 21.78
N LEU A 1047 -22.01 -10.73 23.01
CA LEU A 1047 -22.03 -11.65 24.15
C LEU A 1047 -22.33 -13.14 23.86
N ALA A 1048 -21.35 -14.05 23.79
CA ALA A 1048 -21.68 -15.48 23.75
C ALA A 1048 -22.37 -15.97 25.04
N GLY A 1049 -23.19 -17.02 24.90
CA GLY A 1049 -23.77 -17.74 26.03
C GLY A 1049 -22.72 -18.42 26.92
N GLU A 1050 -21.67 -18.97 26.30
CA GLU A 1050 -20.44 -19.38 26.97
C GLU A 1050 -19.34 -18.35 26.69
N ARG A 1051 -19.01 -17.53 27.70
CA ARG A 1051 -18.03 -16.43 27.61
C ARG A 1051 -17.06 -16.45 28.77
N MET A 1052 -15.94 -15.76 28.62
CA MET A 1052 -14.92 -15.66 29.68
C MET A 1052 -15.41 -14.75 30.82
N SER A 1053 -14.84 -14.88 32.02
CA SER A 1053 -15.04 -13.90 33.09
C SER A 1053 -13.80 -13.73 33.96
N PHE A 1054 -13.54 -12.48 34.37
CA PHE A 1054 -12.36 -12.05 35.12
C PHE A 1054 -12.73 -10.94 36.11
N ASP A 1055 -12.09 -10.88 37.27
CA ASP A 1055 -12.21 -9.73 38.19
C ASP A 1055 -10.92 -8.90 38.19
N PRO A 1056 -10.87 -7.72 37.55
CA PRO A 1056 -9.67 -6.90 37.49
C PRO A 1056 -9.36 -6.17 38.81
N LEU A 1057 -10.26 -6.18 39.79
CA LEU A 1057 -10.01 -5.65 41.14
C LEU A 1057 -9.57 -6.76 42.12
N HIS A 1058 -10.04 -7.99 41.90
CA HIS A 1058 -9.74 -9.18 42.69
C HIS A 1058 -9.36 -10.40 41.82
N PRO A 1059 -8.27 -10.33 41.05
CA PRO A 1059 -7.93 -11.34 40.03
C PRO A 1059 -7.53 -12.71 40.60
N GLY A 1060 -8.03 -13.78 39.98
CA GLY A 1060 -7.75 -15.17 40.34
C GLY A 1060 -6.26 -15.50 40.35
N LEU A 1061 -5.55 -15.18 39.28
CA LEU A 1061 -4.09 -15.18 39.20
C LEU A 1061 -3.52 -13.76 39.01
N SER A 1062 -2.50 -13.43 39.81
CA SER A 1062 -1.69 -12.21 39.65
C SER A 1062 -0.23 -12.58 39.39
N PHE A 1063 0.36 -11.98 38.34
CA PHE A 1063 1.71 -12.27 37.89
C PHE A 1063 2.64 -11.10 38.15
N THR A 1064 3.78 -11.34 38.80
CA THR A 1064 4.76 -10.30 39.12
C THR A 1064 6.19 -10.72 38.76
N ALA A 1065 6.99 -9.77 38.28
CA ALA A 1065 8.39 -9.94 37.95
C ALA A 1065 9.19 -8.78 38.55
N ALA A 1066 10.27 -9.12 39.28
CA ALA A 1066 11.14 -8.17 40.00
C ALA A 1066 10.44 -7.13 40.91
N GLY A 1067 9.18 -7.36 41.29
CA GLY A 1067 8.39 -6.47 42.14
C GLY A 1067 7.38 -5.58 41.40
N GLY A 1068 7.41 -5.55 40.06
CA GLY A 1068 6.35 -4.98 39.22
C GLY A 1068 5.40 -6.06 38.67
N PRO A 1069 4.32 -5.67 37.96
CA PRO A 1069 3.48 -6.60 37.22
C PRO A 1069 4.29 -7.27 36.10
N ALA A 1070 4.01 -8.54 35.80
CA ALA A 1070 4.68 -9.28 34.74
C ALA A 1070 4.02 -9.01 33.37
N VAL A 1071 4.03 -7.75 32.94
CA VAL A 1071 3.58 -7.30 31.62
C VAL A 1071 4.74 -6.59 30.95
N LEU A 1072 5.18 -7.12 29.81
CA LEU A 1072 6.35 -6.71 29.03
C LEU A 1072 7.54 -6.34 29.91
N VAL A 1073 8.07 -7.34 30.61
CA VAL A 1073 9.34 -7.24 31.34
C VAL A 1073 10.48 -7.86 30.52
N PRO A 1074 11.75 -7.41 30.66
CA PRO A 1074 12.87 -8.04 29.98
C PRO A 1074 13.12 -9.45 30.51
N VAL A 1075 13.17 -10.45 29.61
CA VAL A 1075 13.28 -11.87 29.95
C VAL A 1075 14.48 -12.55 29.30
N THR A 1076 15.16 -13.38 30.09
CA THR A 1076 16.33 -14.17 29.67
C THR A 1076 16.26 -15.57 30.29
N GLY A 1077 17.21 -16.45 29.92
CA GLY A 1077 17.32 -17.78 30.52
C GLY A 1077 17.68 -17.66 32.00
N GLY A 1078 16.73 -18.00 32.88
CA GLY A 1078 16.84 -17.82 34.33
C GLY A 1078 15.91 -16.76 34.92
N SER A 1079 15.22 -15.95 34.08
CA SER A 1079 14.14 -15.06 34.56
C SER A 1079 13.00 -15.86 35.20
N THR A 1080 12.39 -15.30 36.24
CA THR A 1080 11.28 -15.93 36.98
C THR A 1080 10.09 -15.00 37.12
N ILE A 1081 8.91 -15.49 36.76
CA ILE A 1081 7.62 -14.85 37.00
C ILE A 1081 7.01 -15.49 38.25
N SER A 1082 6.63 -14.67 39.21
CA SER A 1082 5.97 -15.10 40.46
C SER A 1082 4.45 -15.11 40.26
N VAL A 1083 3.81 -16.16 40.75
CA VAL A 1083 2.37 -16.41 40.62
C VAL A 1083 1.72 -16.34 42.00
N THR A 1084 0.91 -15.31 42.21
CA THR A 1084 -0.04 -15.21 43.33
C THR A 1084 -1.38 -15.72 42.84
N GLN A 1085 -2.11 -16.42 43.71
CA GLN A 1085 -3.43 -17.00 43.40
C GLN A 1085 -4.38 -16.72 44.55
N ASP A 1086 -5.54 -16.14 44.27
CA ASP A 1086 -6.71 -16.16 45.15
C ASP A 1086 -7.60 -17.35 44.74
N PRO A 1087 -7.73 -18.41 45.55
CA PRO A 1087 -8.51 -19.58 45.16
C PRO A 1087 -10.01 -19.34 45.04
N ALA A 1088 -10.56 -18.28 45.65
CA ALA A 1088 -11.97 -17.98 45.60
C ALA A 1088 -12.34 -17.18 44.34
N ALA A 1089 -11.50 -16.23 43.93
CA ALA A 1089 -11.62 -15.57 42.63
C ALA A 1089 -11.32 -16.55 41.48
N TYR A 1090 -10.19 -17.26 41.55
CA TYR A 1090 -9.77 -18.24 40.53
C TYR A 1090 -10.80 -19.36 40.31
N ALA A 1091 -11.62 -19.71 41.31
CA ALA A 1091 -12.71 -20.66 41.14
C ALA A 1091 -13.92 -20.08 40.38
N GLN A 1092 -14.15 -18.76 40.46
CA GLN A 1092 -15.24 -18.03 39.79
C GLN A 1092 -14.88 -17.61 38.36
N ASP A 1093 -13.60 -17.37 38.06
CA ASP A 1093 -13.12 -17.02 36.72
C ASP A 1093 -13.55 -18.07 35.69
N THR A 1094 -14.09 -17.64 34.55
CA THR A 1094 -14.68 -18.53 33.53
C THR A 1094 -13.79 -18.59 32.30
N ALA A 1095 -13.56 -19.80 31.79
CA ALA A 1095 -12.72 -20.05 30.63
C ALA A 1095 -13.47 -20.83 29.54
N VAL A 1096 -13.18 -20.50 28.28
CA VAL A 1096 -13.81 -21.04 27.07
C VAL A 1096 -12.77 -21.83 26.26
N GLY A 1097 -13.18 -22.99 25.73
CA GLY A 1097 -12.36 -23.85 24.84
C GLY A 1097 -11.15 -24.55 25.48
N GLY A 1098 -10.69 -24.15 26.67
CA GLY A 1098 -9.57 -24.80 27.35
C GLY A 1098 -9.49 -24.56 28.87
N PRO A 1099 -8.62 -25.31 29.58
CA PRO A 1099 -8.45 -25.17 31.02
C PRO A 1099 -7.74 -23.88 31.42
N LYS A 1100 -8.13 -23.32 32.58
CA LYS A 1100 -7.45 -22.20 33.25
C LYS A 1100 -6.01 -22.53 33.63
N GLY A 1101 -5.19 -21.49 33.74
CA GLY A 1101 -3.79 -21.55 34.14
C GLY A 1101 -3.08 -20.26 33.73
N ALA A 1102 -1.76 -20.31 33.58
CA ALA A 1102 -0.98 -19.17 33.10
C ALA A 1102 -0.77 -19.25 31.58
N MET A 1103 -1.11 -18.18 30.87
CA MET A 1103 -0.66 -17.91 29.51
C MET A 1103 0.57 -17.01 29.59
N VAL A 1104 1.72 -17.50 29.13
CA VAL A 1104 2.98 -16.75 29.07
C VAL A 1104 3.23 -16.36 27.62
N VAL A 1105 3.30 -15.05 27.35
CA VAL A 1105 3.61 -14.51 26.02
C VAL A 1105 5.07 -14.05 26.02
N LEU A 1106 5.81 -14.44 24.99
CA LEU A 1106 7.24 -14.18 24.81
C LEU A 1106 7.44 -13.54 23.44
N GLN A 1107 7.38 -12.20 23.38
CA GLN A 1107 7.25 -11.43 22.12
C GLN A 1107 8.31 -11.78 21.06
N HIS A 1108 9.53 -12.10 21.48
CA HIS A 1108 10.66 -12.38 20.56
C HIS A 1108 10.96 -13.87 20.41
N ASN A 1109 10.11 -14.79 20.86
CA ASN A 1109 10.36 -16.22 20.73
C ASN A 1109 10.21 -16.64 19.25
N GLY A 1110 11.07 -17.56 18.79
CA GLY A 1110 10.98 -18.06 17.42
C GLY A 1110 9.72 -18.89 17.19
N SER A 1111 9.07 -18.67 16.04
CA SER A 1111 7.88 -19.44 15.63
C SER A 1111 8.19 -20.93 15.41
N THR A 1112 9.46 -21.28 15.13
CA THR A 1112 9.91 -22.68 15.13
C THR A 1112 10.23 -23.19 16.54
N GLY A 1113 9.26 -23.84 17.19
CA GLY A 1113 9.47 -24.52 18.47
C GLY A 1113 8.29 -24.36 19.42
N PRO A 1114 8.49 -23.86 20.66
CA PRO A 1114 7.42 -23.71 21.65
C PRO A 1114 6.53 -22.46 21.43
N GLY A 1115 6.72 -21.70 20.35
CA GLY A 1115 5.91 -20.53 20.00
C GLY A 1115 6.09 -19.31 20.91
N ARG A 1116 5.45 -18.19 20.54
CA ARG A 1116 5.40 -16.97 21.37
C ARG A 1116 4.46 -17.15 22.57
N THR A 1117 3.32 -17.81 22.40
CA THR A 1117 2.37 -18.10 23.49
C THR A 1117 2.57 -19.51 24.05
N GLN A 1118 2.74 -19.61 25.37
CA GLN A 1118 2.95 -20.88 26.08
C GLN A 1118 2.02 -21.04 27.28
N PHE A 1119 1.31 -22.16 27.36
CA PHE A 1119 0.46 -22.50 28.50
C PHE A 1119 1.25 -23.21 29.61
N VAL A 1120 1.13 -22.72 30.83
CA VAL A 1120 1.65 -23.35 32.04
C VAL A 1120 0.49 -23.65 32.99
N PRO A 1121 0.18 -24.93 33.28
CA PRO A 1121 -0.90 -25.29 34.20
C PRO A 1121 -0.70 -24.69 35.59
N VAL A 1122 -1.73 -24.03 36.13
CA VAL A 1122 -1.76 -23.58 37.53
C VAL A 1122 -2.92 -24.27 38.22
N GLY A 1123 -2.60 -25.25 39.07
CA GLY A 1123 -3.62 -26.01 39.80
C GLY A 1123 -4.35 -25.16 40.84
N GLU A 1124 -5.60 -25.53 41.13
CA GLU A 1124 -6.33 -24.98 42.27
C GLU A 1124 -5.59 -25.29 43.57
N ARG A 1125 -5.42 -24.27 44.42
CA ARG A 1125 -4.96 -24.47 45.80
C ARG A 1125 -6.15 -24.61 46.74
N PRO A 1126 -6.13 -25.58 47.67
CA PRO A 1126 -6.99 -25.51 48.84
C PRO A 1126 -6.77 -24.17 49.56
N ALA A 1127 -7.86 -23.53 49.98
CA ALA A 1127 -7.77 -22.36 50.85
C ALA A 1127 -6.92 -22.68 52.09
N ALA A 1128 -6.10 -21.72 52.52
CA ALA A 1128 -5.33 -21.87 53.75
C ALA A 1128 -6.28 -21.94 54.97
N PRO A 1129 -6.08 -22.90 55.90
CA PRO A 1129 -6.97 -23.13 57.04
C PRO A 1129 -6.78 -22.14 58.20
#